data_AF-A0A812QX36-F1
#
_entry.id   AF-A0A812QX36-F1
#
_cell.length_a   1.000
_cell.length_b   1.000
_cell.length_c   1.000
_cell.angle_alpha   90.00
_cell.angle_beta   90.00
_cell.angle_gamma   90.00
#
_symmetry.space_group_name_H-M   'P 1'
#
loop_
_entity.id
_entity.type
_entity.pdbx_description
1 polymer ?
#
loop_
_entity_poly.entity_id
_entity_poly.type
_entity_poly.pdbx_seq_one_letter_code
_entity_poly.pdbx_strand_id
1 'polypeptide(L)'
;MDSSLLLNAATSTNAGTFSPGEGLSSVEVAVRLKQDGPNELAPPPSESFLHILVRQVQSVFFLLTVIAAFVSHLCGDSPRAVLLLSVVCTVSLANTFGEYSGQDAGKALRSMIAPETLCLRDGKQSKVAASTLVAGDVVFLQMGDVVPADAVLLEAVDLKVNESILTGEPADVSKTIEASSESMPLRSNMLYSATSVTSGRAKAEVLYTGMQTQVGQIAKRLQEGKSWTEKSPLLVSVNSLGRRLSIVVIGVVVGATLLAIATKYQDPANPCPAHDFHCAVKTALLRAIVMSVAVVPHGLPMVLTIMLRASSSRMAAKGGQVMKVSAVDYISATTVICTDKTGTLTEGRMTATTLTGFCRDGAESAAGGTSKESTLAFYPLRGFSPNGGLFVASQLTNEHRERVDAVYDVHVERQDLAVAGIPDLANHEWSEASMDQLMAKAHLACAFLSCYQTYLYQDPETRQWAVSGNMTEAALKVAAAKGGFKDSSSSLLKSHRRLPELDIPFTSKRKLMASIHELPENRKLESLKFPHDCSHIVIIKGAPERLLDVAGTVAKFAAGALEIPGETLTVHDKDALLAANTRLSSNGLRSLLLLVRPLVQSELESLAALRSADERLSLILEPSRVCPLSLWGIQDPPRACVPQSIRGCHEAGIRVIMVTGDQQGTAAAIGRQIGLLQADDDESSVTAKCTDLHEVTPLPTVNKRRLSRQAQEVVETAFPSSDSSGWNKNVPRHGSRRLSVHDQRGPMDQEPEFKSEEDLIRITSRAKCFARAQPSDKVAIVAALRAAGHIVAMTGDGVNDAPALKAADVGVAMGISGTSVAKNSSDLILSDDNFSTILLAIQEGRRIFSNTQKYIMVNLSMKFAEATSLLLSLFLGVIPVIRPSAQLLNMIVTHGASTLCLAFEPAEVHSTKVPPREVNGMLLTRRHVMWRMVPFIVCLPTVAYISLLLGTFGATGFVRNRDLLGGAVASDLANGQAACERAGWEDETGQHQEDARPFHCRCVVYSDPSALQTHVVEHWGTTRHVASMDMSRNVWDLSLDNHDWEGNASNLVGPCRKNPHLWCWHLSLPRSQRPVIPPGLGCVDYGMRIGQTMSFVTIMFGEVLSIMCFRTERFILRALLDNPWYNLTLVCNVLVMFTLIYMPALADALQFVPLTPSRLSVAIACSVVLAVLHELAKAGYRARQEPINAALRKKALVLSGARRASFQEQV
;
A
#
# COMPACT_ATOMS: atom_id res chain seq x y z
N MET A 1 -26.77 -6.21 22.85
CA MET A 1 -27.39 -4.87 22.96
C MET A 1 -27.99 -4.79 24.34
N ASP A 2 -27.70 -3.75 25.11
CA ASP A 2 -28.28 -3.55 26.45
C ASP A 2 -29.25 -2.37 26.36
N SER A 3 -30.55 -2.67 26.38
CA SER A 3 -31.66 -1.73 26.20
C SER A 3 -31.85 -0.75 27.37
N SER A 4 -31.05 -0.90 28.43
CA SER A 4 -31.13 -0.15 29.68
C SER A 4 -30.46 1.23 29.64
N LEU A 5 -29.50 1.47 28.73
CA LEU A 5 -28.77 2.75 28.64
C LEU A 5 -29.51 3.84 27.84
N LEU A 6 -30.57 3.49 27.11
CA LEU A 6 -31.33 4.44 26.27
C LEU A 6 -32.53 5.07 26.99
N LEU A 7 -32.92 4.59 28.18
CA LEU A 7 -34.10 5.09 28.91
C LEU A 7 -33.82 6.31 29.81
N ASN A 8 -32.57 6.53 30.23
CA ASN A 8 -32.26 7.53 31.26
C ASN A 8 -31.84 8.92 30.74
N ALA A 9 -31.77 9.13 29.42
CA ALA A 9 -31.40 10.43 28.86
C ALA A 9 -32.60 11.30 28.42
N ALA A 10 -33.82 10.75 28.42
CA ALA A 10 -35.03 11.48 28.02
C ALA A 10 -35.67 12.30 29.16
N THR A 11 -35.10 12.29 30.36
CA THR A 11 -35.65 12.99 31.54
C THR A 11 -34.70 13.98 32.21
N SER A 12 -33.52 14.27 31.63
CA SER A 12 -32.63 15.33 32.11
C SER A 12 -32.56 16.50 31.13
N THR A 13 -33.64 17.27 31.04
CA THR A 13 -33.57 18.67 30.58
C THR A 13 -32.86 19.49 31.64
N ASN A 14 -31.52 19.47 31.65
CA ASN A 14 -30.77 20.50 32.36
C ASN A 14 -30.95 21.81 31.60
N ALA A 15 -31.86 22.62 32.12
CA ALA A 15 -32.14 23.97 31.70
C ALA A 15 -30.89 24.86 31.86
N GLY A 16 -30.21 25.11 30.75
CA GLY A 16 -29.33 26.26 30.55
C GLY A 16 -29.81 26.98 29.28
N THR A 17 -30.38 28.17 29.46
CA THR A 17 -30.74 29.20 28.46
C THR A 17 -30.50 28.83 26.99
N PHE A 18 -31.48 28.20 26.33
CA PHE A 18 -31.42 27.97 24.88
C PHE A 18 -32.70 28.49 24.23
N SER A 19 -32.58 29.52 23.39
CA SER A 19 -33.63 29.99 22.48
C SER A 19 -33.46 29.25 21.13
N PRO A 20 -34.39 28.36 20.71
CA PRO A 20 -34.29 27.62 19.44
C PRO A 20 -34.21 28.50 18.18
N GLY A 21 -34.48 29.79 18.33
CA GLY A 21 -34.42 30.80 17.27
C GLY A 21 -33.04 31.44 17.05
N GLU A 22 -32.13 31.40 18.04
CA GLU A 22 -30.84 32.12 17.95
C GLU A 22 -29.62 31.19 17.83
N GLY A 23 -29.75 29.90 18.17
CA GLY A 23 -28.63 28.95 18.13
C GLY A 23 -27.60 29.21 19.24
N LEU A 24 -26.47 28.50 19.21
CA LEU A 24 -25.41 28.64 20.23
C LEU A 24 -24.60 29.92 20.04
N SER A 25 -24.09 30.47 21.16
CA SER A 25 -23.14 31.59 21.10
C SER A 25 -21.73 31.12 20.72
N SER A 26 -20.95 31.95 20.03
CA SER A 26 -19.55 31.61 19.67
C SER A 26 -18.67 31.27 20.89
N VAL A 27 -18.95 31.88 22.05
CA VAL A 27 -18.23 31.61 23.31
C VAL A 27 -18.56 30.22 23.82
N GLU A 28 -19.84 29.84 23.79
CA GLU A 28 -20.28 28.54 24.28
C GLU A 28 -19.82 27.39 23.36
N VAL A 29 -19.81 27.63 22.05
CA VAL A 29 -19.18 26.72 21.08
C VAL A 29 -17.72 26.48 21.43
N ALA A 30 -16.94 27.52 21.72
CA ALA A 30 -15.52 27.37 22.08
C ALA A 30 -15.32 26.57 23.38
N VAL A 31 -16.23 26.73 24.36
CA VAL A 31 -16.20 25.96 25.62
C VAL A 31 -16.51 24.49 25.36
N ARG A 32 -17.59 24.19 24.63
CA ARG A 32 -17.99 22.80 24.32
C ARG A 32 -16.98 22.11 23.42
N LEU A 33 -16.41 22.81 22.44
CA LEU A 33 -15.36 22.26 21.58
C LEU A 33 -14.10 21.88 22.37
N LYS A 34 -13.79 22.62 23.45
CA LYS A 34 -12.68 22.28 24.36
C LYS A 34 -13.00 21.11 25.30
N GLN A 35 -14.28 20.91 25.65
CA GLN A 35 -14.74 19.83 26.53
C GLN A 35 -14.93 18.51 25.79
N ASP A 36 -15.69 18.53 24.70
CA ASP A 36 -16.12 17.34 23.94
C ASP A 36 -15.14 16.99 22.81
N GLY A 37 -14.29 17.95 22.41
CA GLY A 37 -13.39 17.82 21.27
C GLY A 37 -14.06 18.15 19.93
N PRO A 38 -13.29 18.14 18.82
CA PRO A 38 -13.83 18.37 17.49
C PRO A 38 -14.74 17.22 17.04
N ASN A 39 -15.71 17.53 16.18
CA ASN A 39 -16.57 16.55 15.52
C ASN A 39 -15.81 15.79 14.42
N GLU A 40 -14.85 14.98 14.84
CA GLU A 40 -14.04 14.12 13.99
C GLU A 40 -13.88 12.73 14.64
N LEU A 41 -13.66 11.72 13.81
CA LEU A 41 -13.31 10.39 14.31
C LEU A 41 -11.87 10.43 14.84
N ALA A 42 -11.70 10.04 16.11
CA ALA A 42 -10.40 10.13 16.76
C ALA A 42 -9.36 9.25 16.02
N PRO A 43 -8.24 9.82 15.54
CA PRO A 43 -7.16 9.03 14.98
C PRO A 43 -6.49 8.19 16.07
N PRO A 44 -5.82 7.07 15.72
CA PRO A 44 -5.04 6.32 16.69
C PRO A 44 -3.96 7.22 17.33
N PRO A 45 -3.64 7.03 18.63
CA PRO A 45 -2.70 7.88 19.34
C PRO A 45 -1.30 7.79 18.69
N SER A 46 -0.67 8.95 18.45
CA SER A 46 0.72 9.00 18.00
C SER A 46 1.66 8.60 19.14
N GLU A 47 2.67 7.79 18.85
CA GLU A 47 3.66 7.40 19.85
C GLU A 47 4.55 8.60 20.21
N SER A 48 4.80 8.79 21.51
CA SER A 48 5.71 9.84 21.97
C SER A 48 7.17 9.51 21.64
N PHE A 49 8.00 10.55 21.48
CA PHE A 49 9.44 10.38 21.26
C PHE A 49 10.10 9.45 22.30
N LEU A 50 9.70 9.58 23.56
CA LEU A 50 10.24 8.81 24.68
C LEU A 50 9.86 7.32 24.60
N HIS A 51 8.63 7.03 24.14
CA HIS A 51 8.20 5.66 23.90
C HIS A 51 9.03 4.98 22.80
N ILE A 52 9.26 5.68 21.68
CA ILE A 52 10.09 5.19 20.58
C ILE A 52 11.53 4.92 21.06
N LEU A 53 12.10 5.85 21.84
CA LEU A 53 13.45 5.71 22.37
C LEU A 53 13.60 4.48 23.26
N VAL A 54 12.67 4.25 24.19
CA VAL A 54 12.67 3.07 25.08
C VAL A 54 12.64 1.79 24.25
N ARG A 55 11.83 1.76 23.19
CA ARG A 55 11.75 0.59 22.29
C ARG A 55 13.08 0.32 21.57
N GLN A 56 13.84 1.35 21.19
CA GLN A 56 15.16 1.15 20.56
C GLN A 56 16.21 0.65 21.55
N VAL A 57 16.16 1.10 22.81
CA VAL A 57 17.02 0.62 23.89
C VAL A 57 16.73 -0.85 24.23
N GLN A 58 15.48 -1.28 24.11
CA GLN A 58 15.07 -2.68 24.30
C GLN A 58 15.42 -3.61 23.13
N SER A 59 15.98 -3.07 22.02
CA SER A 59 16.37 -3.90 20.90
C SER A 59 17.54 -4.82 21.24
N VAL A 60 17.51 -6.06 20.74
CA VAL A 60 18.55 -7.07 20.98
C VAL A 60 19.94 -6.56 20.57
N PHE A 61 20.01 -5.79 19.48
CA PHE A 61 21.25 -5.21 18.97
C PHE A 61 21.84 -4.14 19.89
N PHE A 62 21.00 -3.28 20.46
CA PHE A 62 21.44 -2.30 21.45
C PHE A 62 22.03 -3.01 22.67
N LEU A 63 21.29 -3.99 23.20
CA LEU A 63 21.71 -4.74 24.38
C LEU A 63 23.04 -5.48 24.17
N LEU A 64 23.22 -6.14 23.01
CA LEU A 64 24.48 -6.83 22.67
C LEU A 64 25.68 -5.88 22.66
N THR A 65 25.54 -4.67 22.07
CA THR A 65 26.65 -3.73 22.01
C THR A 65 26.91 -3.04 23.35
N VAL A 66 25.89 -2.84 24.19
CA VAL A 66 26.08 -2.38 25.57
C VAL A 66 26.82 -3.43 26.40
N ILE A 67 26.47 -4.71 26.26
CA ILE A 67 27.19 -5.81 26.90
C ILE A 67 28.65 -5.84 26.42
N ALA A 68 28.89 -5.68 25.11
CA ALA A 68 30.23 -5.58 24.54
C ALA A 68 31.05 -4.41 25.12
N ALA A 69 30.44 -3.23 25.26
CA ALA A 69 31.06 -2.06 25.86
C ALA A 69 31.39 -2.30 27.35
N PHE A 70 30.45 -2.89 28.09
CA PHE A 70 30.65 -3.24 29.50
C PHE A 70 31.78 -4.25 29.70
N VAL A 71 31.83 -5.32 28.90
CA VAL A 71 32.92 -6.31 28.95
C VAL A 71 34.25 -5.66 28.55
N SER A 72 34.27 -4.78 27.56
CA SER A 72 35.49 -4.04 27.17
C SER A 72 36.03 -3.18 28.32
N HIS A 73 35.14 -2.52 29.06
CA HIS A 73 35.51 -1.75 30.25
C HIS A 73 36.03 -2.64 31.38
N LEU A 74 35.39 -3.79 31.65
CA LEU A 74 35.89 -4.78 32.62
C LEU A 74 37.26 -5.33 32.24
N CYS A 75 37.54 -5.44 30.94
CA CYS A 75 38.87 -5.75 30.42
C CYS A 75 39.83 -4.54 30.41
N GLY A 76 39.54 -3.43 31.11
CA GLY A 76 40.45 -2.29 31.24
C GLY A 76 40.65 -1.47 29.97
N ASP A 77 39.81 -1.65 28.95
CA ASP A 77 39.85 -0.91 27.69
C ASP A 77 38.74 0.14 27.63
N SER A 78 38.82 1.09 28.57
CA SER A 78 37.86 2.18 28.71
C SER A 78 37.70 3.04 27.45
N PRO A 79 38.77 3.39 26.68
CA PRO A 79 38.60 4.16 25.45
C PRO A 79 37.70 3.46 24.42
N ARG A 80 37.85 2.13 24.25
CA ARG A 80 36.98 1.37 23.33
C ARG A 80 35.56 1.23 23.87
N ALA A 81 35.38 1.03 25.17
CA ALA A 81 34.05 0.98 25.78
C ALA A 81 33.27 2.29 25.56
N VAL A 82 33.93 3.45 25.74
CA VAL A 82 33.33 4.77 25.48
C VAL A 82 32.97 4.94 24.02
N LEU A 83 33.83 4.50 23.09
CA LEU A 83 33.56 4.55 21.65
C LEU A 83 32.35 3.69 21.26
N LEU A 84 32.22 2.47 21.79
CA LEU A 84 31.08 1.60 21.52
C LEU A 84 29.77 2.20 22.04
N LEU A 85 29.80 2.76 23.26
CA LEU A 85 28.63 3.40 23.85
C LEU A 85 28.21 4.65 23.06
N SER A 86 29.17 5.48 22.63
CA SER A 86 28.88 6.70 21.86
C SER A 86 28.26 6.39 20.50
N VAL A 87 28.77 5.37 19.77
CA VAL A 87 28.21 4.93 18.49
C VAL A 87 26.78 4.44 18.66
N VAL A 88 26.53 3.56 19.64
CA VAL A 88 25.21 3.01 19.91
C VAL A 88 24.20 4.08 20.29
N CYS A 89 24.58 5.02 21.17
CA CYS A 89 23.72 6.14 21.54
C CYS A 89 23.40 7.02 20.34
N THR A 90 24.41 7.38 19.54
CA THR A 90 24.23 8.24 18.35
C THR A 90 23.31 7.59 17.32
N VAL A 91 23.51 6.31 17.00
CA VAL A 91 22.66 5.58 16.06
C VAL A 91 21.23 5.42 16.61
N SER A 92 21.07 5.15 17.91
CA SER A 92 19.74 5.01 18.52
C SER A 92 18.96 6.33 18.53
N LEU A 93 19.64 7.45 18.81
CA LEU A 93 19.07 8.79 18.72
C LEU A 93 18.69 9.14 17.28
N ALA A 94 19.57 8.88 16.31
CA ALA A 94 19.28 9.09 14.90
C ALA A 94 18.08 8.25 14.42
N ASN A 95 18.01 6.98 14.82
CA ASN A 95 16.88 6.09 14.53
C ASN A 95 15.58 6.63 15.14
N THR A 96 15.61 7.05 16.40
CA THR A 96 14.45 7.60 17.12
C THR A 96 13.97 8.89 16.47
N PHE A 97 14.89 9.80 16.12
CA PHE A 97 14.58 11.04 15.44
C PHE A 97 13.98 10.80 14.05
N GLY A 98 14.58 9.90 13.27
CA GLY A 98 14.07 9.53 11.95
C GLY A 98 12.67 8.92 12.00
N GLU A 99 12.39 8.13 13.03
CA GLU A 99 11.06 7.54 13.26
C GLU A 99 10.03 8.57 13.76
N TYR A 100 10.42 9.44 14.71
CA TYR A 100 9.55 10.48 15.27
C TYR A 100 9.16 11.54 14.23
N SER A 101 10.13 12.08 13.47
CA SER A 101 9.89 13.01 12.37
C SER A 101 9.00 12.40 11.25
N GLY A 102 8.82 11.08 11.26
CA GLY A 102 7.92 10.34 10.36
C GLY A 102 6.43 10.50 10.66
N GLN A 103 6.04 10.90 11.87
CA GLN A 103 4.64 10.81 12.32
C GLN A 103 3.75 12.00 11.93
N ASP A 104 4.33 13.19 11.71
CA ASP A 104 3.55 14.45 11.58
C ASP A 104 2.91 14.67 10.19
N ALA A 105 3.47 14.09 9.12
CA ALA A 105 3.01 14.35 7.75
C ALA A 105 1.60 13.79 7.48
N GLY A 106 1.23 12.66 8.09
CA GLY A 106 -0.09 12.06 7.93
C GLY A 106 -1.20 12.82 8.65
N LYS A 107 -0.87 13.57 9.72
CA LYS A 107 -1.82 14.40 10.46
C LYS A 107 -2.21 15.65 9.68
N ALA A 108 -1.24 16.32 9.05
CA ALA A 108 -1.48 17.56 8.29
C ALA A 108 -2.34 17.34 7.03
N LEU A 109 -2.28 16.15 6.42
CA LEU A 109 -3.11 15.81 5.25
C LEU A 109 -4.57 15.55 5.63
N ARG A 110 -4.84 15.00 6.82
CA ARG A 110 -6.21 14.70 7.29
C ARG A 110 -7.04 15.94 7.57
N SER A 111 -6.41 17.03 8.02
CA SER A 111 -7.11 18.29 8.35
C SER A 111 -7.52 19.12 7.13
N MET A 112 -7.06 18.79 5.92
CA MET A 112 -7.34 19.58 4.70
C MET A 112 -8.59 19.12 3.93
N ILE A 113 -9.31 18.09 4.39
CA ILE A 113 -10.45 17.47 3.68
C ILE A 113 -11.76 17.62 4.49
N ALA A 114 -11.81 18.52 5.47
CA ALA A 114 -12.98 18.65 6.33
C ALA A 114 -14.18 19.25 5.56
N PRO A 115 -15.34 18.56 5.48
CA PRO A 115 -16.53 19.08 4.82
C PRO A 115 -17.12 20.28 5.59
N GLU A 116 -17.76 21.22 4.89
CA GLU A 116 -18.47 22.36 5.48
C GLU A 116 -19.97 22.08 5.63
N THR A 117 -20.62 22.70 6.62
CA THR A 117 -22.07 22.65 6.81
C THR A 117 -22.64 24.02 7.19
N LEU A 118 -23.93 24.24 6.95
CA LEU A 118 -24.61 25.48 7.35
C LEU A 118 -25.13 25.34 8.80
N CYS A 119 -24.68 26.19 9.71
CA CYS A 119 -25.14 26.20 11.10
C CYS A 119 -25.67 27.58 11.55
N LEU A 120 -26.54 27.59 12.56
CA LEU A 120 -27.00 28.80 13.25
C LEU A 120 -26.15 29.05 14.50
N ARG A 121 -25.39 30.16 14.51
CA ARG A 121 -24.63 30.63 15.67
C ARG A 121 -24.82 32.14 15.84
N ASP A 122 -24.94 32.61 17.08
CA ASP A 122 -25.17 34.03 17.40
C ASP A 122 -26.33 34.68 16.59
N GLY A 123 -27.42 33.93 16.36
CA GLY A 123 -28.57 34.38 15.56
C GLY A 123 -28.33 34.47 14.05
N LYS A 124 -27.14 34.09 13.56
CA LYS A 124 -26.75 34.20 12.15
C LYS A 124 -26.42 32.84 11.54
N GLN A 125 -26.95 32.58 10.35
CA GLN A 125 -26.56 31.41 9.56
C GLN A 125 -25.16 31.64 8.97
N SER A 126 -24.24 30.71 9.23
CA SER A 126 -22.88 30.73 8.68
C SER A 126 -22.46 29.33 8.25
N LYS A 127 -21.67 29.24 7.17
CA LYS A 127 -20.98 28.00 6.83
C LYS A 127 -19.82 27.81 7.79
N VAL A 128 -19.75 26.65 8.43
CA VAL A 128 -18.67 26.27 9.34
C VAL A 128 -18.13 24.91 8.94
N ALA A 129 -16.85 24.65 9.24
CA ALA A 129 -16.29 23.33 9.08
C ALA A 129 -17.02 22.34 10.00
N ALA A 130 -17.43 21.19 9.46
CA ALA A 130 -18.17 20.16 10.19
C ALA A 130 -17.42 19.68 11.43
N SER A 131 -16.08 19.74 11.44
CA SER A 131 -15.21 19.41 12.58
C SER A 131 -15.36 20.35 13.77
N THR A 132 -15.89 21.56 13.56
CA THR A 132 -16.13 22.54 14.63
C THR A 132 -17.53 22.46 15.24
N LEU A 133 -18.37 21.53 14.79
CA LEU A 133 -19.71 21.33 15.35
C LEU A 133 -19.64 20.76 16.76
N VAL A 134 -20.53 21.23 17.62
CA VAL A 134 -20.70 20.76 18.99
C VAL A 134 -22.15 20.33 19.25
N ALA A 135 -22.37 19.53 20.29
CA ALA A 135 -23.73 19.20 20.70
C ALA A 135 -24.52 20.48 21.04
N GLY A 136 -25.76 20.56 20.55
CA GLY A 136 -26.64 21.72 20.62
C GLY A 136 -26.52 22.71 19.45
N ASP A 137 -25.57 22.54 18.53
CA ASP A 137 -25.56 23.34 17.29
C ASP A 137 -26.81 23.04 16.45
N VAL A 138 -27.41 24.07 15.87
CA VAL A 138 -28.53 23.90 14.95
C VAL A 138 -28.02 23.96 13.52
N VAL A 139 -28.18 22.86 12.79
CA VAL A 139 -27.74 22.69 11.40
C VAL A 139 -28.92 22.76 10.44
N PHE A 140 -28.67 23.32 9.26
CA PHE A 140 -29.61 23.32 8.15
C PHE A 140 -29.11 22.37 7.08
N LEU A 141 -29.99 21.48 6.65
CA LEU A 141 -29.70 20.48 5.66
C LEU A 141 -30.70 20.58 4.52
N GLN A 142 -30.20 20.53 3.30
CA GLN A 142 -30.99 20.53 2.08
C GLN A 142 -30.62 19.31 1.23
N MET A 143 -31.44 19.04 0.22
CA MET A 143 -31.17 18.01 -0.76
C MET A 143 -29.72 18.08 -1.28
N GLY A 144 -29.01 16.95 -1.19
CA GLY A 144 -27.60 16.83 -1.57
C GLY A 144 -26.62 16.96 -0.40
N ASP A 145 -27.04 17.49 0.75
CA ASP A 145 -26.17 17.61 1.91
C ASP A 145 -25.92 16.25 2.59
N VAL A 146 -24.70 16.07 3.09
CA VAL A 146 -24.34 14.96 3.99
C VAL A 146 -24.60 15.42 5.42
N VAL A 147 -25.28 14.57 6.19
CA VAL A 147 -25.55 14.82 7.61
C VAL A 147 -24.22 14.82 8.39
N PRO A 148 -23.81 15.95 9.00
CA PRO A 148 -22.45 16.11 9.54
C PRO A 148 -22.25 15.46 10.92
N ALA A 149 -23.32 15.26 11.68
CA ALA A 149 -23.33 14.72 13.03
C ALA A 149 -24.70 14.08 13.32
N ASP A 150 -24.82 13.26 14.36
CA ASP A 150 -26.13 12.71 14.72
C ASP A 150 -26.99 13.84 15.31
N ALA A 151 -28.14 14.10 14.69
CA ALA A 151 -28.98 15.24 15.00
C ALA A 151 -30.46 14.85 15.10
N VAL A 152 -31.21 15.57 15.92
CA VAL A 152 -32.67 15.41 16.05
C VAL A 152 -33.38 16.49 15.24
N LEU A 153 -34.47 16.12 14.58
CA LEU A 153 -35.23 17.05 13.74
C LEU A 153 -36.01 18.08 14.55
N LEU A 154 -35.88 19.35 14.18
CA LEU A 154 -36.69 20.46 14.67
C LEU A 154 -37.77 20.85 13.65
N GLU A 155 -37.39 20.92 12.37
CA GLU A 155 -38.30 21.20 11.25
C GLU A 155 -37.95 20.29 10.08
N ALA A 156 -38.95 19.76 9.39
CA ALA A 156 -38.77 18.91 8.21
C ALA A 156 -39.84 19.22 7.17
N VAL A 157 -39.44 19.39 5.91
CA VAL A 157 -40.36 19.57 4.77
C VAL A 157 -40.00 18.58 3.69
N ASP A 158 -40.89 17.60 3.47
CA ASP A 158 -40.73 16.47 2.52
C ASP A 158 -39.34 15.81 2.59
N LEU A 159 -38.84 15.68 3.82
CA LEU A 159 -37.48 15.25 4.11
C LEU A 159 -37.34 13.75 3.91
N LYS A 160 -36.43 13.35 3.02
CA LYS A 160 -35.99 11.97 2.85
C LYS A 160 -34.48 11.89 2.94
N VAL A 161 -34.03 10.81 3.56
CA VAL A 161 -32.61 10.57 3.82
C VAL A 161 -32.27 9.16 3.35
N ASN A 162 -31.13 9.04 2.68
CA ASN A 162 -30.56 7.77 2.34
C ASN A 162 -29.73 7.25 3.51
N GLU A 163 -30.24 6.23 4.18
CA GLU A 163 -29.59 5.61 5.35
C GLU A 163 -28.82 4.33 5.00
N SER A 164 -28.62 4.06 3.70
CA SER A 164 -27.94 2.84 3.21
C SER A 164 -26.55 2.63 3.79
N ILE A 165 -25.92 3.71 4.25
CA ILE A 165 -24.64 3.75 4.92
C ILE A 165 -24.66 3.02 6.27
N LEU A 166 -25.78 3.05 6.99
CA LEU A 166 -25.93 2.41 8.30
C LEU A 166 -26.78 1.14 8.23
N THR A 167 -27.78 1.13 7.35
CA THR A 167 -28.76 0.03 7.26
C THR A 167 -28.48 -0.95 6.14
N GLY A 168 -27.64 -0.59 5.16
CA GLY A 168 -27.44 -1.36 3.93
C GLY A 168 -28.58 -1.27 2.92
N GLU A 169 -29.71 -0.65 3.27
CA GLU A 169 -30.90 -0.55 2.42
C GLU A 169 -30.82 0.69 1.51
N PRO A 170 -30.89 0.54 0.18
CA PRO A 170 -30.74 1.66 -0.77
C PRO A 170 -31.98 2.58 -0.85
N ALA A 171 -33.07 2.22 -0.17
CA ALA A 171 -34.32 2.96 -0.23
C ALA A 171 -34.28 4.22 0.66
N ASP A 172 -34.74 5.33 0.10
CA ASP A 172 -34.84 6.59 0.84
C ASP A 172 -35.91 6.51 1.93
N VAL A 173 -35.53 6.88 3.15
CA VAL A 173 -36.41 6.84 4.33
C VAL A 173 -36.98 8.23 4.57
N SER A 174 -38.31 8.32 4.68
CA SER A 174 -38.99 9.57 5.03
C SER A 174 -38.82 9.87 6.51
N LYS A 175 -38.48 11.12 6.82
CA LYS A 175 -38.18 11.56 8.18
C LYS A 175 -39.27 12.49 8.71
N THR A 176 -39.64 12.28 9.98
CA THR A 176 -40.75 12.97 10.64
C THR A 176 -40.28 13.55 11.97
N ILE A 177 -40.88 14.64 12.44
CA ILE A 177 -40.50 15.27 13.71
C ILE A 177 -40.84 14.35 14.90
N GLU A 178 -41.96 13.63 14.80
CA GLU A 178 -42.35 12.62 15.80
C GLU A 178 -41.71 11.26 15.51
N ALA A 179 -41.28 10.56 16.56
CA ALA A 179 -40.69 9.24 16.46
C ALA A 179 -41.77 8.19 16.16
N SER A 180 -41.65 7.46 15.04
CA SER A 180 -42.55 6.36 14.71
C SER A 180 -42.21 5.08 15.48
N SER A 181 -43.24 4.27 15.79
CA SER A 181 -43.16 3.06 16.61
C SER A 181 -42.39 1.89 15.96
N GLU A 182 -41.28 1.50 16.59
CA GLU A 182 -40.70 0.15 16.71
C GLU A 182 -40.25 -0.61 15.44
N SER A 183 -41.01 -0.67 14.35
CA SER A 183 -40.71 -1.59 13.22
C SER A 183 -39.60 -1.11 12.28
N MET A 184 -38.88 -0.03 12.61
CA MET A 184 -37.82 0.53 11.78
C MET A 184 -36.45 0.39 12.46
N PRO A 185 -35.39 0.02 11.71
CA PRO A 185 -34.05 -0.22 12.28
C PRO A 185 -33.40 1.04 12.87
N LEU A 186 -33.78 2.23 12.40
CA LEU A 186 -33.33 3.53 12.89
C LEU A 186 -34.52 4.46 13.14
N ARG A 187 -34.39 5.45 14.04
CA ARG A 187 -35.50 6.33 14.43
C ARG A 187 -35.84 7.33 13.30
N SER A 188 -37.14 7.55 13.05
CA SER A 188 -37.63 8.45 12.00
C SER A 188 -37.42 9.94 12.28
N ASN A 189 -37.21 10.32 13.55
CA ASN A 189 -36.97 11.70 13.98
C ASN A 189 -35.50 12.06 14.15
N MET A 190 -34.61 11.11 13.85
CA MET A 190 -33.16 11.27 13.93
C MET A 190 -32.56 11.32 12.52
N LEU A 191 -31.55 12.17 12.38
CA LEU A 191 -30.59 12.18 11.30
C LEU A 191 -29.28 11.62 11.83
N TYR A 192 -28.63 10.76 11.06
CA TYR A 192 -27.40 10.09 11.50
C TYR A 192 -26.21 10.56 10.67
N SER A 193 -25.06 10.74 11.33
CA SER A 193 -23.82 11.18 10.70
C SER A 193 -23.46 10.32 9.49
N ALA A 194 -22.91 10.95 8.46
CA ALA A 194 -22.55 10.36 7.17
C ALA A 194 -23.70 9.90 6.27
N THR A 195 -24.96 9.93 6.70
CA THR A 195 -26.13 9.73 5.81
C THR A 195 -26.35 10.94 4.90
N SER A 196 -27.05 10.79 3.77
CA SER A 196 -27.26 11.89 2.81
C SER A 196 -28.73 12.26 2.66
N VAL A 197 -29.01 13.55 2.54
CA VAL A 197 -30.38 14.06 2.31
C VAL A 197 -30.72 13.93 0.83
N THR A 198 -31.72 13.11 0.50
CA THR A 198 -32.11 12.83 -0.90
C THR A 198 -33.23 13.70 -1.41
N SER A 199 -34.11 14.17 -0.52
CA SER A 199 -35.13 15.16 -0.85
C SER A 199 -35.52 16.00 0.35
N GLY A 200 -36.07 17.19 0.07
CA GLY A 200 -36.60 18.08 1.10
C GLY A 200 -35.54 18.92 1.79
N ARG A 201 -35.94 19.56 2.89
CA ARG A 201 -35.07 20.37 3.75
C ARG A 201 -35.37 20.11 5.21
N ALA A 202 -34.34 20.27 6.04
CA ALA A 202 -34.39 20.03 7.46
C ALA A 202 -33.70 21.14 8.25
N LYS A 203 -34.26 21.45 9.42
CA LYS A 203 -33.56 22.11 10.52
C LYS A 203 -33.41 21.08 11.62
N ALA A 204 -32.19 20.83 12.08
CA ALA A 204 -31.92 19.78 13.07
C ALA A 204 -30.95 20.28 14.14
N GLU A 205 -31.08 19.78 15.37
CA GLU A 205 -30.18 20.05 16.47
C GLU A 205 -29.21 18.89 16.66
N VAL A 206 -27.91 19.17 16.71
CA VAL A 206 -26.86 18.17 16.90
C VAL A 206 -26.93 17.59 18.31
N LEU A 207 -27.07 16.27 18.42
CA LEU A 207 -27.08 15.57 19.72
C LEU A 207 -25.72 14.96 20.05
N TYR A 208 -25.09 14.31 19.07
CA TYR A 208 -23.82 13.63 19.27
C TYR A 208 -22.83 14.00 18.18
N THR A 209 -21.56 14.18 18.57
CA THR A 209 -20.46 14.52 17.67
C THR A 209 -19.31 13.51 17.77
N GLY A 210 -18.48 13.44 16.73
CA GLY A 210 -17.27 12.63 16.68
C GLY A 210 -17.51 11.16 17.01
N MET A 211 -16.77 10.63 17.99
CA MET A 211 -16.83 9.23 18.43
C MET A 211 -18.15 8.84 19.14
N GLN A 212 -18.99 9.81 19.51
CA GLN A 212 -20.27 9.55 20.19
C GLN A 212 -21.41 9.21 19.22
N THR A 213 -21.29 9.61 17.95
CA THR A 213 -22.27 9.29 16.88
C THR A 213 -22.40 7.79 16.63
N GLN A 214 -23.48 7.32 16.00
CA GLN A 214 -23.62 5.90 15.62
C GLN A 214 -22.46 5.42 14.75
N VAL A 215 -22.05 6.23 13.77
CA VAL A 215 -20.86 5.98 12.95
C VAL A 215 -19.59 5.97 13.82
N GLY A 216 -19.47 6.88 14.77
CA GLY A 216 -18.38 6.94 15.75
C GLY A 216 -18.29 5.71 16.63
N GLN A 217 -19.42 5.15 17.06
CA GLN A 217 -19.47 3.91 17.84
C GLN A 217 -19.06 2.69 17.00
N ILE A 218 -19.46 2.66 15.71
CA ILE A 218 -18.98 1.65 14.76
C ILE A 218 -17.46 1.77 14.60
N ALA A 219 -16.96 3.00 14.38
CA ALA A 219 -15.54 3.27 14.27
C ALA A 219 -14.77 2.88 15.55
N LYS A 220 -15.33 3.15 16.73
CA LYS A 220 -14.76 2.77 18.03
C LYS A 220 -14.63 1.25 18.16
N ARG A 221 -15.68 0.49 17.84
CA ARG A 221 -15.64 -0.98 17.85
C ARG A 221 -14.64 -1.53 16.82
N LEU A 222 -14.52 -0.89 15.66
CA LEU A 222 -13.51 -1.22 14.64
C LEU A 222 -12.08 -0.87 15.09
N GLN A 223 -11.91 0.13 15.97
CA GLN A 223 -10.61 0.47 16.58
C GLN A 223 -10.26 -0.45 17.75
N GLU A 224 -11.25 -0.88 18.54
CA GLU A 224 -11.08 -1.81 19.68
C GLU A 224 -10.92 -3.27 19.24
N GLY A 225 -11.49 -3.65 18.09
CA GLY A 225 -11.21 -4.93 17.45
C GLY A 225 -9.73 -5.03 17.10
N LYS A 226 -9.07 -6.13 17.51
CA LYS A 226 -7.65 -6.37 17.23
C LYS A 226 -7.34 -6.08 15.77
N SER A 227 -6.67 -4.96 15.51
CA SER A 227 -6.19 -4.60 14.17
C SER A 227 -5.13 -5.63 13.77
N TRP A 228 -5.52 -6.63 12.97
CA TRP A 228 -4.64 -7.71 12.50
C TRP A 228 -3.43 -7.22 11.67
N THR A 229 -3.33 -5.91 11.41
CA THR A 229 -2.26 -5.21 10.68
C THR A 229 -1.22 -4.54 11.60
N GLU A 230 -0.90 -5.09 12.77
CA GLU A 230 0.07 -4.46 13.68
C GLU A 230 1.53 -4.47 13.17
N LYS A 231 1.94 -5.43 12.34
CA LYS A 231 3.32 -5.53 11.85
C LYS A 231 3.39 -5.90 10.38
N SER A 232 4.00 -5.05 9.56
CA SER A 232 4.21 -5.34 8.14
C SER A 232 5.03 -6.63 7.97
N PRO A 233 4.75 -7.46 6.96
CA PRO A 233 5.49 -8.69 6.71
C PRO A 233 7.00 -8.51 6.56
N LEU A 234 7.42 -7.40 5.97
CA LEU A 234 8.81 -6.98 5.85
C LEU A 234 9.44 -6.76 7.23
N LEU A 235 8.74 -6.07 8.15
CA LEU A 235 9.21 -5.87 9.51
C LEU A 235 9.32 -7.19 10.28
N VAL A 236 8.35 -8.10 10.11
CA VAL A 236 8.41 -9.46 10.70
C VAL A 236 9.62 -10.23 10.18
N SER A 237 9.85 -10.16 8.86
CA SER A 237 10.98 -10.83 8.23
C SER A 237 12.32 -10.26 8.71
N VAL A 238 12.44 -8.92 8.82
CA VAL A 238 13.63 -8.24 9.36
C VAL A 238 13.89 -8.64 10.81
N ASN A 239 12.87 -8.69 11.66
CA ASN A 239 13.03 -9.10 13.05
C ASN A 239 13.49 -10.58 13.15
N SER A 240 12.92 -11.45 12.31
CA SER A 240 13.33 -12.86 12.23
C SER A 240 14.78 -13.01 11.77
N LEU A 241 15.24 -12.17 10.83
CA LEU A 241 16.63 -12.10 10.39
C LEU A 241 17.53 -11.64 11.54
N GLY A 242 17.14 -10.62 12.29
CA GLY A 242 17.91 -10.12 13.43
C GLY A 242 18.12 -11.18 14.52
N ARG A 243 17.09 -11.99 14.82
CA ARG A 243 17.22 -13.12 15.74
C ARG A 243 18.23 -14.16 15.24
N ARG A 244 18.20 -14.52 13.95
CA ARG A 244 19.16 -15.46 13.35
C ARG A 244 20.58 -14.90 13.35
N LEU A 245 20.75 -13.62 13.03
CA LEU A 245 22.06 -12.96 13.08
C LEU A 245 22.63 -12.93 14.50
N SER A 246 21.79 -12.72 15.52
CA SER A 246 22.24 -12.75 16.92
C SER A 246 22.88 -14.09 17.30
N ILE A 247 22.32 -15.21 16.82
CA ILE A 247 22.89 -16.55 17.02
C ILE A 247 24.24 -16.68 16.30
N VAL A 248 24.35 -16.18 15.06
CA VAL A 248 25.60 -16.18 14.30
C VAL A 248 26.68 -15.34 15.00
N VAL A 249 26.31 -14.15 15.52
CA VAL A 249 27.21 -13.28 16.28
C VAL A 249 27.78 -13.99 17.51
N ILE A 250 26.92 -14.63 18.31
CA ILE A 250 27.36 -15.40 19.49
C ILE A 250 28.30 -16.54 19.07
N GLY A 251 27.94 -17.29 18.02
CA GLY A 251 28.78 -18.37 17.49
C GLY A 251 30.14 -17.87 17.00
N VAL A 252 30.17 -16.72 16.33
CA VAL A 252 31.39 -16.05 15.88
C VAL A 252 32.27 -15.62 17.06
N VAL A 253 31.70 -15.01 18.10
CA VAL A 253 32.46 -14.59 19.30
C VAL A 253 33.10 -15.79 19.98
N VAL A 254 32.30 -16.83 20.24
CA VAL A 254 32.77 -18.05 20.90
C VAL A 254 33.83 -18.74 20.03
N GLY A 255 33.55 -18.90 18.74
CA GLY A 255 34.47 -19.53 17.78
C GLY A 255 35.79 -18.77 17.63
N ALA A 256 35.74 -17.45 17.47
CA ALA A 256 36.94 -16.61 17.38
C ALA A 256 37.75 -16.65 18.68
N THR A 257 37.09 -16.62 19.84
CA THR A 257 37.80 -16.69 21.13
C THR A 257 38.48 -18.05 21.31
N LEU A 258 37.79 -19.16 21.02
CA LEU A 258 38.36 -20.51 21.08
C LEU A 258 39.52 -20.68 20.10
N LEU A 259 39.36 -20.16 18.87
CA LEU A 259 40.40 -20.21 17.85
C LEU A 259 41.63 -19.41 18.26
N ALA A 260 41.45 -18.20 18.80
CA ALA A 260 42.54 -17.36 19.29
C ALA A 260 43.35 -18.04 20.42
N ILE A 261 42.65 -18.73 21.33
CA ILE A 261 43.27 -19.52 22.40
C ILE A 261 44.03 -20.71 21.80
N ALA A 262 43.43 -21.43 20.85
CA ALA A 262 44.04 -22.59 20.22
C ALA A 262 45.29 -22.26 19.39
N THR A 263 45.29 -21.13 18.67
CA THR A 263 46.43 -20.68 17.85
C THR A 263 47.48 -19.89 18.63
N LYS A 264 47.29 -19.67 19.94
CA LYS A 264 48.13 -18.79 20.79
C LYS A 264 48.33 -17.41 20.15
N TYR A 265 47.25 -16.83 19.63
CA TYR A 265 47.31 -15.54 18.95
C TYR A 265 47.81 -14.45 19.90
N GLN A 266 48.87 -13.74 19.51
CA GLN A 266 49.37 -12.55 20.20
C GLN A 266 49.06 -11.30 19.37
N ASP A 267 48.51 -10.28 20.02
CA ASP A 267 48.24 -8.99 19.39
C ASP A 267 49.57 -8.23 19.21
N PRO A 268 49.98 -7.88 17.98
CA PRO A 268 51.24 -7.16 17.76
C PRO A 268 51.27 -5.76 18.37
N ALA A 269 50.10 -5.15 18.63
CA ALA A 269 50.02 -3.85 19.29
C ALA A 269 50.19 -3.95 20.81
N ASN A 270 49.87 -5.10 21.43
CA ASN A 270 49.97 -5.35 22.87
C ASN A 270 50.19 -6.86 23.10
N PRO A 271 51.39 -7.40 22.90
CA PRO A 271 51.63 -8.83 23.03
C PRO A 271 51.59 -9.27 24.50
N CYS A 272 50.96 -10.41 24.75
CA CYS A 272 50.90 -10.98 26.09
C CYS A 272 52.16 -11.78 26.41
N PRO A 273 52.66 -11.75 27.65
CA PRO A 273 53.74 -12.61 28.12
C PRO A 273 53.44 -14.09 27.84
N ALA A 274 54.46 -14.88 27.46
CA ALA A 274 54.29 -16.22 26.90
C ALA A 274 53.59 -17.27 27.81
N HIS A 275 53.42 -16.95 29.09
CA HIS A 275 52.77 -17.80 30.10
C HIS A 275 51.47 -17.19 30.69
N ASP A 276 51.14 -15.93 30.40
CA ASP A 276 49.98 -15.27 31.00
C ASP A 276 48.68 -15.61 30.23
N PHE A 277 48.05 -16.71 30.67
CA PHE A 277 46.77 -17.17 30.13
C PHE A 277 45.65 -16.12 30.31
N HIS A 278 45.67 -15.35 31.39
CA HIS A 278 44.65 -14.33 31.64
C HIS A 278 44.75 -13.19 30.63
N CYS A 279 45.98 -12.72 30.33
CA CYS A 279 46.21 -11.74 29.27
C CYS A 279 45.77 -12.26 27.90
N ALA A 280 46.13 -13.51 27.54
CA ALA A 280 45.79 -14.07 26.23
C ALA A 280 44.27 -14.18 26.03
N VAL A 281 43.54 -14.66 27.05
CA VAL A 281 42.07 -14.75 27.02
C VAL A 281 41.44 -13.36 26.93
N LYS A 282 41.94 -12.39 27.70
CA LYS A 282 41.47 -11.00 27.69
C LYS A 282 41.61 -10.36 26.31
N THR A 283 42.76 -10.53 25.66
CA THR A 283 43.03 -9.97 24.32
C THR A 283 42.20 -10.67 23.24
N ALA A 284 42.05 -12.01 23.33
CA ALA A 284 41.17 -12.78 22.45
C ALA A 284 39.70 -12.34 22.57
N LEU A 285 39.22 -12.14 23.80
CA LEU A 285 37.85 -11.72 24.09
C LEU A 285 37.58 -10.31 23.55
N LEU A 286 38.47 -9.35 23.80
CA LEU A 286 38.35 -7.98 23.27
C LEU A 286 38.28 -7.95 21.73
N ARG A 287 39.10 -8.75 21.06
CA ARG A 287 39.09 -8.89 19.59
C ARG A 287 37.79 -9.53 19.08
N ALA A 288 37.33 -10.60 19.73
CA ALA A 288 36.08 -11.27 19.39
C ALA A 288 34.86 -10.34 19.56
N ILE A 289 34.87 -9.49 20.59
CA ILE A 289 33.82 -8.49 20.84
C ILE A 289 33.77 -7.45 19.72
N VAL A 290 34.91 -6.88 19.31
CA VAL A 290 34.97 -5.92 18.18
C VAL A 290 34.41 -6.55 16.91
N MET A 291 34.79 -7.80 16.64
CA MET A 291 34.30 -8.57 15.50
C MET A 291 32.78 -8.81 15.56
N SER A 292 32.24 -9.00 16.77
CA SER A 292 30.80 -9.21 17.00
C SER A 292 29.98 -7.98 16.66
N VAL A 293 30.46 -6.78 17.03
CA VAL A 293 29.80 -5.49 16.75
C VAL A 293 29.78 -5.21 15.26
N ALA A 294 30.83 -5.61 14.54
CA ALA A 294 30.91 -5.44 13.09
C ALA A 294 29.78 -6.16 12.32
N VAL A 295 29.31 -7.32 12.83
CA VAL A 295 28.28 -8.12 12.18
C VAL A 295 26.87 -7.53 12.36
N VAL A 296 26.68 -6.63 13.33
CA VAL A 296 25.36 -6.12 13.70
C VAL A 296 24.89 -4.99 12.74
N PRO A 297 23.73 -5.13 12.08
CA PRO A 297 23.23 -4.13 11.13
C PRO A 297 22.44 -3.01 11.83
N HIS A 298 23.13 -2.14 12.58
CA HIS A 298 22.51 -1.10 13.42
C HIS A 298 21.63 -0.07 12.66
N GLY A 299 21.89 0.18 11.37
CA GLY A 299 21.16 1.15 10.56
C GLY A 299 19.92 0.60 9.84
N LEU A 300 19.68 -0.72 9.90
CA LEU A 300 18.66 -1.38 9.09
C LEU A 300 17.23 -0.84 9.30
N PRO A 301 16.75 -0.63 10.56
CA PRO A 301 15.39 -0.16 10.79
C PRO A 301 15.14 1.27 10.27
N MET A 302 16.09 2.18 10.49
CA MET A 302 15.98 3.57 10.04
C MET A 302 15.94 3.69 8.51
N VAL A 303 16.85 3.00 7.82
CA VAL A 303 16.87 3.04 6.35
C VAL A 303 15.58 2.46 5.77
N LEU A 304 15.04 1.39 6.37
CA LEU A 304 13.76 0.83 5.97
C LEU A 304 12.61 1.84 6.13
N THR A 305 12.56 2.56 7.25
CA THR A 305 11.55 3.61 7.47
C THR A 305 11.68 4.74 6.45
N ILE A 306 12.89 5.19 6.14
CA ILE A 306 13.15 6.20 5.11
C ILE A 306 12.68 5.71 3.73
N MET A 307 12.99 4.46 3.38
CA MET A 307 12.60 3.80 2.14
C MET A 307 11.08 3.74 1.97
N LEU A 308 10.37 3.24 2.98
CA LEU A 308 8.92 3.15 2.96
C LEU A 308 8.26 4.53 2.88
N ARG A 309 8.79 5.55 3.58
CA ARG A 309 8.31 6.95 3.49
C ARG A 309 8.54 7.58 2.12
N ALA A 310 9.73 7.40 1.54
CA ALA A 310 10.01 7.91 0.19
C ALA A 310 9.08 7.26 -0.85
N SER A 311 8.64 6.03 -0.58
CA SER A 311 7.72 5.30 -1.45
C SER A 311 6.26 5.73 -1.24
N SER A 312 5.85 5.98 0.00
CA SER A 312 4.51 6.52 0.28
C SER A 312 4.33 7.91 -0.32
N SER A 313 5.34 8.79 -0.23
CA SER A 313 5.31 10.12 -0.86
C SER A 313 5.24 10.02 -2.39
N ARG A 314 5.99 9.10 -3.02
CA ARG A 314 5.91 8.86 -4.47
C ARG A 314 4.56 8.28 -4.90
N MET A 315 3.96 7.42 -4.08
CA MET A 315 2.62 6.87 -4.32
C MET A 315 1.55 7.97 -4.25
N ALA A 316 1.65 8.85 -3.24
CA ALA A 316 0.76 10.00 -3.09
C ALA A 316 0.84 10.97 -4.27
N ALA A 317 2.05 11.22 -4.79
CA ALA A 317 2.26 12.03 -6.00
C ALA A 317 1.60 11.44 -7.27
N LYS A 318 1.28 10.13 -7.26
CA LYS A 318 0.57 9.42 -8.34
C LYS A 318 -0.91 9.16 -8.01
N GLY A 319 -1.48 9.87 -7.04
CA GLY A 319 -2.89 9.75 -6.65
C GLY A 319 -3.17 8.72 -5.54
N GLY A 320 -2.25 7.85 -5.17
CA GLY A 320 -2.43 6.86 -4.10
C GLY A 320 -1.99 7.37 -2.73
N GLN A 321 -2.89 7.95 -1.95
CA GLN A 321 -2.60 8.48 -0.62
C GLN A 321 -2.49 7.35 0.41
N VAL A 322 -1.29 7.16 0.97
CA VAL A 322 -1.01 6.11 1.94
C VAL A 322 -1.33 6.58 3.36
N MET A 323 -2.33 5.98 3.99
CA MET A 323 -2.73 6.28 5.37
C MET A 323 -1.87 5.55 6.39
N LYS A 324 -1.41 4.34 6.06
CA LYS A 324 -0.48 3.55 6.86
C LYS A 324 0.73 3.15 6.03
N VAL A 325 1.93 3.48 6.51
CA VAL A 325 3.19 3.17 5.79
C VAL A 325 3.37 1.66 5.57
N SER A 326 2.85 0.82 6.46
CA SER A 326 2.84 -0.64 6.31
C SER A 326 2.01 -1.14 5.11
N ALA A 327 1.06 -0.36 4.61
CA ALA A 327 0.24 -0.69 3.45
C ALA A 327 1.09 -0.84 2.18
N VAL A 328 2.17 -0.07 2.07
CA VAL A 328 3.11 -0.12 0.93
C VAL A 328 3.79 -1.50 0.81
N ASP A 329 4.00 -2.18 1.94
CA ASP A 329 4.56 -3.53 1.92
C ASP A 329 3.50 -4.58 1.56
N TYR A 330 2.31 -4.51 2.15
CA TYR A 330 1.24 -5.46 1.83
C TYR A 330 0.76 -5.35 0.38
N ILE A 331 0.64 -4.13 -0.17
CA ILE A 331 0.26 -3.93 -1.58
C ILE A 331 1.28 -4.54 -2.55
N SER A 332 2.55 -4.66 -2.13
CA SER A 332 3.59 -5.35 -2.92
C SER A 332 3.39 -6.87 -3.00
N ALA A 333 2.78 -7.45 -1.98
CA ALA A 333 2.59 -8.89 -1.80
C ALA A 333 1.15 -9.34 -2.09
N THR A 334 0.25 -8.41 -2.46
CA THR A 334 -1.15 -8.71 -2.76
C THR A 334 -1.27 -9.82 -3.81
N THR A 335 -2.02 -10.85 -3.45
CA THR A 335 -2.33 -11.99 -4.32
C THR A 335 -3.76 -11.94 -4.84
N VAL A 336 -4.67 -11.35 -4.05
CA VAL A 336 -6.09 -11.23 -4.38
C VAL A 336 -6.56 -9.81 -4.11
N ILE A 337 -7.29 -9.23 -5.07
CA ILE A 337 -8.02 -7.96 -4.90
C ILE A 337 -9.51 -8.29 -4.90
N CYS A 338 -10.15 -8.14 -3.76
CA CYS A 338 -11.61 -8.08 -3.65
C CYS A 338 -12.04 -6.64 -3.94
N THR A 339 -13.00 -6.45 -4.83
CA THR A 339 -13.40 -5.12 -5.27
C THR A 339 -14.91 -4.98 -5.31
N ASP A 340 -15.44 -3.90 -4.70
CA ASP A 340 -16.84 -3.56 -4.87
C ASP A 340 -17.14 -3.13 -6.31
N LYS A 341 -18.37 -3.36 -6.77
CA LYS A 341 -18.80 -3.03 -8.13
C LYS A 341 -19.15 -1.55 -8.27
N THR A 342 -20.00 -1.03 -7.40
CA THR A 342 -20.64 0.29 -7.57
C THR A 342 -19.67 1.38 -7.09
N GLY A 343 -19.49 2.45 -7.87
CA GLY A 343 -18.62 3.59 -7.50
C GLY A 343 -17.12 3.27 -7.48
N THR A 344 -16.75 1.98 -7.49
CA THR A 344 -15.38 1.47 -7.52
C THR A 344 -14.96 1.03 -8.93
N LEU A 345 -15.57 -0.04 -9.46
CA LEU A 345 -15.33 -0.50 -10.84
C LEU A 345 -16.15 0.30 -11.87
N THR A 346 -17.32 0.76 -11.44
CA THR A 346 -18.20 1.62 -12.23
C THR A 346 -18.06 3.07 -11.81
N GLU A 347 -18.57 3.98 -12.65
CA GLU A 347 -18.52 5.42 -12.38
C GLU A 347 -19.44 5.84 -11.20
N GLY A 348 -20.38 4.97 -10.80
CA GLY A 348 -21.44 5.34 -9.87
C GLY A 348 -22.46 6.30 -10.53
N ARG A 349 -22.49 6.35 -11.87
CA ARG A 349 -23.25 7.32 -12.67
C ARG A 349 -24.17 6.57 -13.62
N MET A 350 -25.42 6.38 -13.20
CA MET A 350 -26.45 5.75 -14.02
C MET A 350 -26.61 6.50 -15.36
N THR A 351 -26.45 5.77 -16.46
CA THR A 351 -26.45 6.28 -17.82
C THR A 351 -27.40 5.45 -18.67
N ALA A 352 -28.25 6.11 -19.47
CA ALA A 352 -29.08 5.40 -20.44
C ALA A 352 -28.22 4.95 -21.64
N THR A 353 -28.29 3.67 -21.97
CA THR A 353 -27.49 3.06 -23.05
C THR A 353 -28.34 2.77 -24.27
N THR A 354 -29.54 2.23 -24.04
CA THR A 354 -30.41 1.74 -25.11
C THR A 354 -31.84 2.18 -24.87
N LEU A 355 -32.54 2.41 -25.97
CA LEU A 355 -33.94 2.78 -26.02
C LEU A 355 -34.62 1.91 -27.08
N THR A 356 -35.59 1.11 -26.70
CA THR A 356 -36.37 0.30 -27.63
C THR A 356 -37.78 0.88 -27.74
N GLY A 357 -38.14 1.32 -28.94
CA GLY A 357 -39.48 1.81 -29.28
C GLY A 357 -40.36 0.72 -29.90
N PHE A 358 -41.68 0.85 -29.72
CA PHE A 358 -42.67 -0.10 -30.23
C PHE A 358 -43.79 0.65 -30.98
N CYS A 359 -44.02 0.30 -32.25
CA CYS A 359 -45.09 0.88 -33.04
C CYS A 359 -45.55 -0.09 -34.14
N ARG A 360 -46.84 -0.05 -34.51
CA ARG A 360 -47.38 -0.79 -35.66
C ARG A 360 -47.52 0.12 -36.87
N ASP A 361 -47.05 -0.33 -38.03
CA ASP A 361 -47.19 0.42 -39.28
C ASP A 361 -48.63 0.35 -39.81
N GLY A 362 -49.25 1.51 -40.02
CA GLY A 362 -50.60 1.61 -40.57
C GLY A 362 -50.72 1.08 -42.00
N ALA A 363 -49.63 1.01 -42.78
CA ALA A 363 -49.65 0.51 -44.16
C ALA A 363 -49.70 -1.02 -44.26
N GLU A 364 -49.21 -1.75 -43.24
CA GLU A 364 -49.18 -3.22 -43.18
C GLU A 364 -50.35 -3.80 -42.32
N SER A 365 -51.17 -2.93 -41.71
CA SER A 365 -52.25 -3.26 -40.77
C SER A 365 -53.37 -4.14 -41.37
N ALA A 366 -53.45 -4.22 -42.71
CA ALA A 366 -54.38 -5.11 -43.42
C ALA A 366 -54.10 -6.61 -43.23
N ALA A 367 -52.94 -7.01 -42.67
CA ALA A 367 -52.47 -8.40 -42.69
C ALA A 367 -52.31 -9.09 -41.31
N GLY A 368 -52.68 -8.45 -40.19
CA GLY A 368 -52.27 -8.92 -38.84
C GLY A 368 -50.79 -8.63 -38.56
N GLY A 369 -50.31 -7.48 -39.04
CA GLY A 369 -48.91 -7.06 -38.98
C GLY A 369 -48.34 -6.99 -37.55
N THR A 370 -47.10 -7.46 -37.41
CA THR A 370 -46.33 -7.46 -36.16
C THR A 370 -45.86 -6.04 -35.84
N SER A 371 -45.82 -5.66 -34.56
CA SER A 371 -45.24 -4.37 -34.16
C SER A 371 -43.76 -4.31 -34.56
N LYS A 372 -43.36 -3.21 -35.19
CA LYS A 372 -41.96 -2.94 -35.50
C LYS A 372 -41.24 -2.51 -34.23
N GLU A 373 -40.19 -3.27 -33.90
CA GLU A 373 -39.27 -2.97 -32.81
C GLU A 373 -38.06 -2.19 -33.35
N SER A 374 -37.81 -1.00 -32.81
CA SER A 374 -36.63 -0.20 -33.16
C SER A 374 -35.76 0.01 -31.93
N THR A 375 -34.57 -0.61 -31.93
CA THR A 375 -33.58 -0.44 -30.86
C THR A 375 -32.58 0.65 -31.22
N LEU A 376 -32.58 1.71 -30.41
CA LEU A 376 -31.73 2.89 -30.50
C LEU A 376 -30.67 2.85 -29.39
N ALA A 377 -29.51 3.45 -29.63
CA ALA A 377 -28.38 3.50 -28.71
C ALA A 377 -27.89 4.94 -28.51
N PHE A 378 -27.68 5.32 -27.25
CA PHE A 378 -27.10 6.62 -26.90
C PHE A 378 -25.57 6.56 -27.01
N TYR A 379 -24.97 7.59 -27.60
CA TYR A 379 -23.51 7.68 -27.69
C TYR A 379 -23.03 9.15 -27.79
N PRO A 380 -21.89 9.53 -27.20
CA PRO A 380 -21.05 8.76 -26.29
C PRO A 380 -21.67 8.64 -24.89
N LEU A 381 -21.21 7.66 -24.11
CA LEU A 381 -21.69 7.38 -22.75
C LEU A 381 -20.75 8.05 -21.70
N ARG A 382 -20.73 9.39 -21.64
CA ARG A 382 -19.86 10.16 -20.72
C ARG A 382 -20.61 10.65 -19.46
N GLY A 383 -21.06 9.72 -18.61
CA GLY A 383 -21.74 10.03 -17.34
C GLY A 383 -22.89 11.03 -17.49
N PHE A 384 -22.80 12.17 -16.77
CA PHE A 384 -23.82 13.23 -16.78
C PHE A 384 -23.70 14.24 -17.93
N SER A 385 -22.77 14.06 -18.86
CA SER A 385 -22.63 14.97 -19.99
C SER A 385 -23.88 14.93 -20.89
N PRO A 386 -24.54 16.07 -21.15
CA PRO A 386 -25.65 16.16 -22.10
C PRO A 386 -25.15 16.14 -23.56
N ASN A 387 -23.84 16.12 -23.79
CA ASN A 387 -23.27 16.11 -25.13
C ASN A 387 -23.30 14.67 -25.67
N GLY A 388 -23.99 14.46 -26.79
CA GLY A 388 -24.11 13.19 -27.47
C GLY A 388 -25.31 13.17 -28.42
N GLY A 389 -25.56 12.01 -29.00
CA GLY A 389 -26.67 11.75 -29.90
C GLY A 389 -27.33 10.39 -29.67
N LEU A 390 -28.31 10.09 -30.51
CA LEU A 390 -29.09 8.86 -30.50
C LEU A 390 -29.05 8.22 -31.88
N PHE A 391 -28.59 6.99 -31.94
CA PHE A 391 -28.29 6.29 -33.19
C PHE A 391 -29.02 4.96 -33.27
N VAL A 392 -29.26 4.43 -34.48
CA VAL A 392 -29.78 3.07 -34.64
C VAL A 392 -28.71 2.07 -34.19
N ALA A 393 -29.03 1.19 -33.24
CA ALA A 393 -28.04 0.34 -32.58
C ALA A 393 -27.31 -0.61 -33.56
N SER A 394 -28.00 -1.10 -34.59
CA SER A 394 -27.43 -2.00 -35.61
C SER A 394 -26.45 -1.31 -36.57
N GLN A 395 -26.50 0.02 -36.69
CA GLN A 395 -25.64 0.79 -37.59
C GLN A 395 -24.37 1.32 -36.87
N LEU A 396 -24.36 1.34 -35.54
CA LEU A 396 -23.27 1.90 -34.73
C LEU A 396 -22.08 0.93 -34.54
N THR A 397 -21.24 0.81 -35.58
CA THR A 397 -20.00 0.00 -35.55
C THR A 397 -18.89 0.63 -34.68
N ASN A 398 -17.84 -0.14 -34.35
CA ASN A 398 -16.70 0.36 -33.57
C ASN A 398 -15.96 1.52 -34.25
N GLU A 399 -15.84 1.51 -35.58
CA GLU A 399 -15.26 2.64 -36.32
C GLU A 399 -16.09 3.92 -36.18
N HIS A 400 -17.42 3.80 -36.19
CA HIS A 400 -18.30 4.95 -35.95
C HIS A 400 -18.11 5.49 -34.53
N ARG A 401 -17.98 4.62 -33.53
CA ARG A 401 -17.74 5.01 -32.13
C ARG A 401 -16.43 5.79 -31.95
N GLU A 402 -15.33 5.32 -32.52
CA GLU A 402 -14.03 6.01 -32.45
C GLU A 402 -14.08 7.40 -33.08
N ARG A 403 -14.77 7.54 -34.23
CA ARG A 403 -14.94 8.84 -34.90
C ARG A 403 -15.81 9.80 -34.09
N VAL A 404 -16.90 9.31 -33.51
CA VAL A 404 -17.78 10.13 -32.65
C VAL A 404 -17.02 10.57 -31.39
N ASP A 405 -16.21 9.70 -30.77
CA ASP A 405 -15.39 10.07 -29.62
C ASP A 405 -14.36 11.17 -29.93
N ALA A 406 -13.74 11.13 -31.11
CA ALA A 406 -12.78 12.16 -31.53
C ALA A 406 -13.42 13.55 -31.68
N VAL A 407 -14.71 13.60 -32.04
CA VAL A 407 -15.46 14.85 -32.22
C VAL A 407 -15.93 15.41 -30.88
N TYR A 408 -16.47 14.56 -30.00
CA TYR A 408 -16.99 14.97 -28.69
C TYR A 408 -15.90 15.24 -27.63
N ASP A 409 -14.61 15.08 -27.98
CA ASP A 409 -13.48 15.37 -27.08
C ASP A 409 -13.14 16.87 -26.99
N VAL A 410 -13.55 17.65 -27.98
CA VAL A 410 -13.38 19.11 -27.98
C VAL A 410 -14.62 19.73 -27.31
N HIS A 411 -14.43 20.74 -26.46
CA HIS A 411 -15.50 21.44 -25.68
C HIS A 411 -16.51 22.24 -26.55
N VAL A 412 -16.95 21.68 -27.67
CA VAL A 412 -17.80 22.32 -28.66
C VAL A 412 -19.25 22.09 -28.27
N GLU A 413 -20.01 23.17 -28.14
CA GLU A 413 -21.48 23.10 -28.08
C GLU A 413 -21.99 22.36 -29.31
N ARG A 414 -23.10 21.62 -29.15
CA ARG A 414 -23.75 20.79 -30.17
C ARG A 414 -23.87 21.54 -31.53
N GLN A 415 -22.84 21.47 -32.37
CA GLN A 415 -22.90 21.81 -33.78
C GLN A 415 -23.42 20.60 -34.55
N ASP A 416 -24.08 20.83 -35.68
CA ASP A 416 -24.70 19.81 -36.54
C ASP A 416 -23.68 18.79 -37.02
N LEU A 417 -23.41 17.82 -36.16
CA LEU A 417 -22.42 16.79 -36.33
C LEU A 417 -23.15 15.57 -36.86
N ALA A 418 -23.61 15.69 -38.11
CA ALA A 418 -23.78 14.55 -39.01
C ALA A 418 -22.40 13.93 -39.27
N VAL A 419 -21.78 13.38 -38.22
CA VAL A 419 -20.46 12.77 -38.29
C VAL A 419 -20.63 11.45 -39.01
N ALA A 420 -20.03 11.38 -40.21
CA ALA A 420 -19.84 10.15 -40.98
C ALA A 420 -21.13 9.37 -41.29
N GLY A 421 -22.09 10.07 -41.90
CA GLY A 421 -23.18 9.46 -42.69
C GLY A 421 -24.31 8.77 -41.93
N ILE A 422 -24.13 8.41 -40.66
CA ILE A 422 -25.24 7.98 -39.81
C ILE A 422 -26.02 9.21 -39.34
N PRO A 423 -27.35 9.24 -39.49
CA PRO A 423 -28.16 10.32 -38.97
C PRO A 423 -28.27 10.24 -37.44
N ASP A 424 -27.98 11.35 -36.74
CA ASP A 424 -28.38 11.52 -35.34
C ASP A 424 -29.90 11.70 -35.28
N LEU A 425 -30.59 10.71 -34.72
CA LEU A 425 -32.06 10.70 -34.61
C LEU A 425 -32.57 11.70 -33.58
N ALA A 426 -31.67 12.28 -32.77
CA ALA A 426 -31.98 13.29 -31.77
C ALA A 426 -31.90 14.73 -32.27
N ASN A 427 -31.50 15.00 -33.53
CA ASN A 427 -31.49 16.38 -34.04
C ASN A 427 -32.89 16.83 -34.52
N HIS A 428 -33.13 18.14 -34.47
CA HIS A 428 -34.46 18.72 -34.74
C HIS A 428 -34.71 18.93 -36.25
N GLU A 429 -33.71 19.43 -36.98
CA GLU A 429 -33.82 20.05 -38.30
C GLU A 429 -33.75 19.05 -39.48
N TRP A 430 -34.86 18.36 -39.77
CA TRP A 430 -34.97 17.53 -41.00
C TRP A 430 -36.31 17.78 -41.70
N SER A 431 -36.28 17.98 -43.02
CA SER A 431 -37.46 18.32 -43.85
C SER A 431 -38.48 17.18 -43.93
N GLU A 432 -38.00 15.95 -43.79
CA GLU A 432 -38.79 14.72 -43.68
C GLU A 432 -38.26 13.93 -42.48
N ALA A 433 -39.13 13.21 -41.78
CA ALA A 433 -38.76 12.47 -40.57
C ALA A 433 -39.06 10.97 -40.73
N SER A 434 -38.05 10.12 -40.52
CA SER A 434 -38.24 8.67 -40.51
C SER A 434 -39.05 8.23 -39.28
N MET A 435 -39.68 7.04 -39.35
CA MET A 435 -40.45 6.50 -38.23
C MET A 435 -39.62 6.39 -36.94
N ASP A 436 -38.34 6.02 -37.05
CA ASP A 436 -37.42 5.91 -35.90
C ASP A 436 -37.09 7.27 -35.28
N GLN A 437 -37.02 8.34 -36.09
CA GLN A 437 -36.83 9.71 -35.59
C GLN A 437 -38.07 10.22 -34.84
N LEU A 438 -39.26 9.97 -35.38
CA LEU A 438 -40.52 10.36 -34.76
C LEU A 438 -40.71 9.63 -33.42
N MET A 439 -40.38 8.34 -33.38
CA MET A 439 -40.32 7.57 -32.15
C MET A 439 -39.30 8.15 -31.17
N ALA A 440 -38.06 8.38 -31.59
CA ALA A 440 -37.02 8.98 -30.74
C ALA A 440 -37.48 10.27 -30.07
N LYS A 441 -38.06 11.22 -30.83
CA LYS A 441 -38.57 12.50 -30.30
C LYS A 441 -39.67 12.29 -29.27
N ALA A 442 -40.65 11.44 -29.57
CA ALA A 442 -41.73 11.10 -28.63
C ALA A 442 -41.20 10.51 -27.32
N HIS A 443 -40.29 9.54 -27.41
CA HIS A 443 -39.68 8.87 -26.26
C HIS A 443 -38.92 9.85 -25.36
N LEU A 444 -38.07 10.68 -25.96
CA LEU A 444 -37.23 11.64 -25.24
C LEU A 444 -38.07 12.74 -24.57
N ALA A 445 -39.12 13.22 -25.24
CA ALA A 445 -40.05 14.19 -24.65
C ALA A 445 -40.80 13.60 -23.44
N CYS A 446 -41.31 12.38 -23.54
CA CYS A 446 -42.00 11.71 -22.43
C CYS A 446 -41.03 11.44 -21.26
N ALA A 447 -39.81 10.99 -21.56
CA ALA A 447 -38.77 10.80 -20.56
C ALA A 447 -38.45 12.12 -19.83
N PHE A 448 -38.29 13.22 -20.57
CA PHE A 448 -38.02 14.55 -20.01
C PHE A 448 -39.14 15.04 -19.08
N LEU A 449 -40.39 14.97 -19.52
CA LEU A 449 -41.56 15.38 -18.72
C LEU A 449 -41.76 14.51 -17.47
N SER A 450 -41.44 13.22 -17.57
CA SER A 450 -41.55 12.30 -16.43
C SER A 450 -40.47 12.49 -15.37
N CYS A 451 -39.37 13.18 -15.67
CA CYS A 451 -38.23 13.39 -14.77
C CYS A 451 -38.26 14.80 -14.18
N TYR A 452 -39.22 15.02 -13.28
CA TYR A 452 -39.48 16.33 -12.66
C TYR A 452 -38.78 16.54 -11.31
N GLN A 453 -38.26 15.49 -10.68
CA GLN A 453 -37.51 15.60 -9.41
C GLN A 453 -36.00 15.73 -9.62
N THR A 454 -35.57 15.70 -10.89
CA THR A 454 -34.16 15.57 -11.25
C THR A 454 -33.76 16.66 -12.24
N TYR A 455 -32.72 17.41 -11.87
CA TYR A 455 -32.21 18.56 -12.61
C TYR A 455 -30.76 18.36 -12.99
N LEU A 456 -30.45 18.70 -14.24
CA LEU A 456 -29.08 18.68 -14.75
C LEU A 456 -28.52 20.10 -14.70
N TYR A 457 -27.39 20.29 -14.01
CA TYR A 457 -26.74 21.60 -13.88
C TYR A 457 -25.24 21.50 -14.13
N GLN A 458 -24.61 22.62 -14.45
CA GLN A 458 -23.16 22.70 -14.57
C GLN A 458 -22.61 23.31 -13.28
N ASP A 459 -21.69 22.60 -12.63
CA ASP A 459 -21.04 23.07 -11.41
C ASP A 459 -20.21 24.32 -11.72
N PRO A 460 -20.46 25.46 -11.02
CA PRO A 460 -19.76 26.71 -11.28
C PRO A 460 -18.24 26.65 -11.00
N GLU A 461 -17.78 25.79 -10.08
CA GLU A 461 -16.36 25.68 -9.73
C GLU A 461 -15.62 24.75 -10.69
N THR A 462 -16.13 23.53 -10.91
CA THR A 462 -15.45 22.51 -11.71
C THR A 462 -15.77 22.57 -13.21
N ARG A 463 -16.80 23.35 -13.60
CA ARG A 463 -17.41 23.37 -14.95
C ARG A 463 -17.89 21.99 -15.44
N GLN A 464 -17.99 20.99 -14.56
CA GLN A 464 -18.49 19.67 -14.91
C GLN A 464 -20.02 19.61 -14.79
N TRP A 465 -20.65 18.74 -15.58
CA TRP A 465 -22.07 18.46 -15.46
C TRP A 465 -22.34 17.58 -14.24
N ALA A 466 -23.27 18.02 -13.41
CA ALA A 466 -23.74 17.33 -12.21
C ALA A 466 -25.26 17.21 -12.24
N VAL A 467 -25.79 16.21 -11.54
CA VAL A 467 -27.22 15.99 -11.44
C VAL A 467 -27.64 16.08 -9.98
N SER A 468 -28.73 16.79 -9.73
CA SER A 468 -29.44 16.77 -8.44
C SER A 468 -30.74 16.02 -8.64
N GLY A 469 -30.93 14.89 -7.94
CA GLY A 469 -32.12 14.05 -8.07
C GLY A 469 -31.84 12.56 -8.00
N ASN A 470 -32.79 11.75 -8.48
CA ASN A 470 -32.67 10.29 -8.48
C ASN A 470 -31.79 9.84 -9.65
N MET A 471 -30.81 8.97 -9.40
CA MET A 471 -29.89 8.46 -10.43
C MET A 471 -30.58 7.72 -11.59
N THR A 472 -31.70 7.05 -11.34
CA THR A 472 -32.50 6.40 -12.41
C THR A 472 -33.15 7.45 -13.32
N GLU A 473 -33.64 8.54 -12.76
CA GLU A 473 -34.17 9.67 -13.53
C GLU A 473 -33.05 10.47 -14.19
N ALA A 474 -31.89 10.60 -13.54
CA ALA A 474 -30.71 11.27 -14.08
C ALA A 474 -30.32 10.67 -15.43
N ALA A 475 -30.31 9.34 -15.53
CA ALA A 475 -30.04 8.63 -16.78
C ALA A 475 -31.00 9.05 -17.91
N LEU A 476 -32.31 9.11 -17.62
CA LEU A 476 -33.35 9.54 -18.57
C LEU A 476 -33.24 11.02 -18.91
N LYS A 477 -32.96 11.88 -17.91
CA LYS A 477 -32.85 13.32 -18.05
C LYS A 477 -31.66 13.70 -18.91
N VAL A 478 -30.50 13.08 -18.66
CA VAL A 478 -29.28 13.25 -19.48
C VAL A 478 -29.53 12.75 -20.90
N ALA A 479 -30.21 11.61 -21.06
CA ALA A 479 -30.57 11.10 -22.38
C ALA A 479 -31.50 12.06 -23.15
N ALA A 480 -32.50 12.63 -22.48
CA ALA A 480 -33.37 13.65 -23.06
C ALA A 480 -32.59 14.94 -23.40
N ALA A 481 -31.60 15.32 -22.60
CA ALA A 481 -30.74 16.47 -22.88
C ALA A 481 -29.85 16.23 -24.12
N LYS A 482 -29.32 15.00 -24.31
CA LYS A 482 -28.71 14.57 -25.59
C LYS A 482 -29.70 14.64 -26.74
N GLY A 483 -30.97 14.41 -26.44
CA GLY A 483 -32.15 14.63 -27.28
C GLY A 483 -32.47 16.07 -27.65
N GLY A 484 -31.81 17.08 -27.05
CA GLY A 484 -32.14 18.50 -27.22
C GLY A 484 -33.11 19.07 -26.19
N PHE A 485 -33.64 18.26 -25.28
CA PHE A 485 -34.55 18.71 -24.22
C PHE A 485 -33.78 19.17 -22.98
N LYS A 486 -33.56 20.48 -22.83
CA LYS A 486 -32.82 21.10 -21.70
C LYS A 486 -33.75 21.91 -20.78
N ASP A 487 -33.44 21.96 -19.48
CA ASP A 487 -34.29 22.62 -18.47
C ASP A 487 -34.41 24.14 -18.69
N SER A 488 -33.33 24.84 -19.03
CA SER A 488 -33.29 26.30 -19.17
C SER A 488 -33.95 26.84 -20.45
N SER A 489 -34.19 25.99 -21.46
CA SER A 489 -34.60 26.42 -22.80
C SER A 489 -35.81 25.66 -23.38
N SER A 490 -36.44 24.76 -22.62
CA SER A 490 -37.53 23.92 -23.15
C SER A 490 -38.87 24.66 -23.20
N SER A 491 -39.34 24.94 -24.42
CA SER A 491 -40.74 25.32 -24.69
C SER A 491 -41.73 24.25 -24.23
N LEU A 492 -41.28 22.99 -24.10
CA LEU A 492 -42.08 21.83 -23.72
C LEU A 492 -42.69 21.94 -22.31
N LEU A 493 -41.94 22.43 -21.32
CA LEU A 493 -42.47 22.61 -19.95
C LEU A 493 -43.56 23.68 -19.86
N LYS A 494 -43.54 24.64 -20.79
CA LYS A 494 -44.57 25.69 -20.88
C LYS A 494 -45.83 25.18 -21.59
N SER A 495 -45.67 24.37 -22.64
CA SER A 495 -46.80 23.84 -23.41
C SER A 495 -47.48 22.64 -22.73
N HIS A 496 -46.76 21.90 -21.89
CA HIS A 496 -47.25 20.74 -21.15
C HIS A 496 -47.04 20.95 -19.65
N ARG A 497 -47.94 21.73 -19.04
CA ARG A 497 -47.87 22.05 -17.62
C ARG A 497 -48.18 20.82 -16.78
N ARG A 498 -47.33 20.54 -15.78
CA ARG A 498 -47.50 19.44 -14.83
C ARG A 498 -48.52 19.79 -13.72
N LEU A 499 -49.31 18.80 -13.31
CA LEU A 499 -50.26 18.88 -12.19
C LEU A 499 -49.74 18.09 -10.96
N PRO A 500 -48.88 18.67 -10.11
CA PRO A 500 -48.19 17.95 -9.04
C PRO A 500 -49.14 17.36 -7.97
N GLU A 501 -50.33 17.95 -7.80
CA GLU A 501 -51.33 17.51 -6.81
C GLU A 501 -51.91 16.12 -7.13
N LEU A 502 -51.88 15.73 -8.41
CA LEU A 502 -52.47 14.48 -8.91
C LEU A 502 -51.42 13.37 -9.14
N ASP A 503 -50.13 13.69 -9.01
CA ASP A 503 -49.05 12.75 -9.28
C ASP A 503 -49.02 11.56 -8.32
N ILE A 504 -48.46 10.45 -8.80
CA ILE A 504 -48.24 9.24 -8.02
C ILE A 504 -46.74 9.06 -7.85
N PRO A 505 -46.19 9.36 -6.65
CA PRO A 505 -44.76 9.24 -6.41
C PRO A 505 -44.31 7.77 -6.37
N PHE A 506 -43.03 7.54 -6.64
CA PHE A 506 -42.47 6.20 -6.57
C PHE A 506 -42.48 5.62 -5.14
N THR A 507 -42.80 4.33 -5.00
CA THR A 507 -42.56 3.54 -3.77
C THR A 507 -42.07 2.14 -4.12
N SER A 508 -41.24 1.54 -3.26
CA SER A 508 -40.70 0.19 -3.48
C SER A 508 -41.79 -0.89 -3.56
N LYS A 509 -42.92 -0.70 -2.87
CA LYS A 509 -44.09 -1.59 -2.94
C LYS A 509 -44.78 -1.53 -4.31
N ARG A 510 -44.88 -0.33 -4.91
CA ARG A 510 -45.52 -0.14 -6.22
C ARG A 510 -44.59 -0.45 -7.39
N LYS A 511 -43.30 -0.11 -7.26
CA LYS A 511 -42.26 -0.19 -8.31
C LYS A 511 -42.56 0.65 -9.58
N LEU A 512 -43.38 1.68 -9.47
CA LEU A 512 -43.73 2.60 -10.56
C LEU A 512 -44.03 4.00 -10.02
N MET A 513 -44.08 4.98 -10.91
CA MET A 513 -44.57 6.34 -10.66
C MET A 513 -45.33 6.85 -11.88
N ALA A 514 -46.19 7.84 -11.67
CA ALA A 514 -46.97 8.48 -12.73
C ALA A 514 -47.00 10.01 -12.55
N SER A 515 -46.88 10.73 -13.66
CA SER A 515 -46.97 12.19 -13.71
C SER A 515 -48.02 12.64 -14.71
N ILE A 516 -48.80 13.67 -14.35
CA ILE A 516 -49.91 14.17 -15.16
C ILE A 516 -49.57 15.55 -15.75
N HIS A 517 -49.82 15.71 -17.06
CA HIS A 517 -49.49 16.92 -17.81
C HIS A 517 -50.68 17.38 -18.68
N GLU A 518 -50.85 18.70 -18.79
CA GLU A 518 -51.82 19.33 -19.70
C GLU A 518 -51.42 19.13 -21.16
N LEU A 519 -52.40 18.92 -22.06
CA LEU A 519 -52.17 18.90 -23.50
C LEU A 519 -52.45 20.28 -24.12
N PRO A 520 -51.59 20.78 -25.02
CA PRO A 520 -51.84 22.00 -25.79
C PRO A 520 -53.06 21.86 -26.73
N GLU A 521 -53.59 22.97 -27.24
CA GLU A 521 -54.81 22.99 -28.09
C GLU A 521 -54.71 22.11 -29.34
N ASN A 522 -53.51 21.98 -29.90
CA ASN A 522 -53.24 21.11 -31.05
C ASN A 522 -53.23 19.61 -30.71
N ARG A 523 -53.41 19.24 -29.43
CA ARG A 523 -53.45 17.88 -28.88
C ARG A 523 -52.26 17.00 -29.32
N LYS A 524 -51.07 17.61 -29.36
CA LYS A 524 -49.83 16.94 -29.76
C LYS A 524 -48.75 17.09 -28.69
N LEU A 525 -48.01 16.01 -28.46
CA LEU A 525 -46.73 16.02 -27.74
C LEU A 525 -45.65 15.57 -28.73
N GLU A 526 -44.91 16.52 -29.31
CA GLU A 526 -43.98 16.26 -30.41
C GLU A 526 -44.63 15.45 -31.55
N SER A 527 -44.17 14.22 -31.79
CA SER A 527 -44.67 13.31 -32.81
C SER A 527 -45.89 12.49 -32.37
N LEU A 528 -46.30 12.59 -31.10
CA LEU A 528 -47.49 11.93 -30.56
C LEU A 528 -48.74 12.78 -30.81
N LYS A 529 -49.77 12.15 -31.36
CA LYS A 529 -51.07 12.76 -31.60
C LYS A 529 -52.13 12.05 -30.77
N PHE A 530 -52.90 12.83 -30.02
CA PHE A 530 -53.95 12.34 -29.16
C PHE A 530 -55.35 12.66 -29.71
N PRO A 531 -56.39 11.89 -29.36
CA PRO A 531 -57.77 12.19 -29.66
C PRO A 531 -58.20 13.60 -29.21
N HIS A 532 -59.12 14.20 -29.96
CA HIS A 532 -59.56 15.59 -29.74
C HIS A 532 -60.29 15.83 -28.42
N ASP A 533 -60.90 14.79 -27.84
CA ASP A 533 -61.61 14.80 -26.55
C ASP A 533 -60.68 14.78 -25.34
N CYS A 534 -59.39 14.48 -25.53
CA CYS A 534 -58.42 14.37 -24.46
C CYS A 534 -57.86 15.74 -24.06
N SER A 535 -57.90 16.08 -22.77
CA SER A 535 -57.37 17.33 -22.25
C SER A 535 -55.99 17.18 -21.60
N HIS A 536 -55.65 15.99 -21.11
CA HIS A 536 -54.42 15.71 -20.36
C HIS A 536 -53.78 14.38 -20.77
N ILE A 537 -52.53 14.18 -20.37
CA ILE A 537 -51.80 12.92 -20.51
C ILE A 537 -51.22 12.48 -19.17
N VAL A 538 -51.19 11.16 -18.96
CA VAL A 538 -50.43 10.51 -17.90
C VAL A 538 -49.22 9.84 -18.51
N ILE A 539 -48.05 10.12 -17.96
CA ILE A 539 -46.81 9.42 -18.27
C ILE A 539 -46.47 8.55 -17.07
N ILE A 540 -46.36 7.24 -17.28
CA ILE A 540 -46.10 6.24 -16.24
C ILE A 540 -44.73 5.61 -16.52
N LYS A 541 -43.88 5.52 -15.50
CA LYS A 541 -42.60 4.80 -15.61
C LYS A 541 -42.38 3.86 -14.43
N GLY A 542 -41.78 2.71 -14.68
CA GLY A 542 -41.62 1.69 -13.66
C GLY A 542 -41.02 0.38 -14.15
N ALA A 543 -41.02 -0.62 -13.27
CA ALA A 543 -40.52 -1.95 -13.57
C ALA A 543 -41.36 -2.63 -14.68
N PRO A 544 -40.74 -3.17 -15.74
CA PRO A 544 -41.48 -3.81 -16.85
C PRO A 544 -42.42 -4.92 -16.38
N GLU A 545 -42.01 -5.74 -15.41
CA GLU A 545 -42.83 -6.81 -14.83
C GLU A 545 -44.16 -6.35 -14.22
N ARG A 546 -44.28 -5.07 -13.82
CA ARG A 546 -45.52 -4.49 -13.28
C ARG A 546 -46.34 -3.79 -14.35
N LEU A 547 -45.66 -3.22 -15.33
CA LEU A 547 -46.25 -2.37 -16.35
C LEU A 547 -46.71 -3.13 -17.60
N LEU A 548 -46.14 -4.30 -17.88
CA LEU A 548 -46.55 -5.15 -19.02
C LEU A 548 -47.94 -5.79 -18.83
N ASP A 549 -48.42 -5.94 -17.60
CA ASP A 549 -49.73 -6.52 -17.33
C ASP A 549 -50.89 -5.53 -17.49
N VAL A 550 -50.57 -4.23 -17.50
CA VAL A 550 -51.55 -3.13 -17.60
C VAL A 550 -51.53 -2.46 -18.98
N ALA A 551 -50.65 -2.89 -19.89
CA ALA A 551 -50.62 -2.41 -21.27
C ALA A 551 -51.73 -3.07 -22.10
N GLY A 552 -52.58 -2.28 -22.75
CA GLY A 552 -53.70 -2.80 -23.56
C GLY A 552 -53.77 -2.29 -25.00
N THR A 553 -52.99 -1.26 -25.36
CA THR A 553 -52.91 -0.72 -26.73
C THR A 553 -51.46 -0.58 -27.18
N VAL A 554 -51.21 -0.44 -28.49
CA VAL A 554 -49.90 -0.13 -29.09
C VAL A 554 -50.02 1.09 -30.00
N ALA A 555 -48.99 1.93 -30.06
CA ALA A 555 -48.99 3.13 -30.89
C ALA A 555 -49.07 2.76 -32.39
N LYS A 556 -49.89 3.50 -33.15
CA LYS A 556 -50.05 3.31 -34.60
C LYS A 556 -49.35 4.41 -35.37
N PHE A 557 -48.55 4.06 -36.37
CA PHE A 557 -47.95 5.02 -37.28
C PHE A 557 -48.92 5.31 -38.44
N ALA A 558 -49.39 6.55 -38.56
CA ALA A 558 -50.27 6.97 -39.63
C ALA A 558 -50.06 8.45 -39.97
N ALA A 559 -50.08 8.80 -41.27
CA ALA A 559 -49.99 10.18 -41.77
C ALA A 559 -48.81 11.00 -41.17
N GLY A 560 -47.66 10.37 -40.96
CA GLY A 560 -46.45 11.03 -40.42
C GLY A 560 -46.51 11.35 -38.92
N ALA A 561 -47.42 10.73 -38.15
CA ALA A 561 -47.52 10.87 -36.70
C ALA A 561 -47.78 9.52 -36.01
N LEU A 562 -47.52 9.47 -34.70
CA LEU A 562 -47.82 8.33 -33.84
C LEU A 562 -49.14 8.59 -33.10
N GLU A 563 -50.19 7.86 -33.43
CA GLU A 563 -51.51 8.01 -32.81
C GLU A 563 -51.63 7.18 -31.51
N ILE A 564 -52.08 7.82 -30.43
CA ILE A 564 -52.27 7.21 -29.09
C ILE A 564 -53.66 7.57 -28.52
N PRO A 565 -54.51 6.59 -28.12
CA PRO A 565 -54.27 5.16 -28.19
C PRO A 565 -54.36 4.68 -29.64
N GLY A 566 -53.48 3.75 -30.02
CA GLY A 566 -53.49 3.16 -31.36
C GLY A 566 -54.40 1.94 -31.43
N GLU A 567 -53.84 0.78 -31.76
CA GLU A 567 -54.58 -0.48 -31.90
C GLU A 567 -54.47 -1.36 -30.65
N THR A 568 -55.36 -2.34 -30.49
CA THR A 568 -55.29 -3.30 -29.37
C THR A 568 -53.97 -4.07 -29.39
N LEU A 569 -53.36 -4.20 -28.21
CA LEU A 569 -52.11 -4.95 -28.03
C LEU A 569 -52.36 -6.45 -28.26
N THR A 570 -51.61 -7.07 -29.17
CA THR A 570 -51.73 -8.51 -29.43
C THR A 570 -50.81 -9.34 -28.51
N VAL A 571 -51.04 -10.65 -28.43
CA VAL A 571 -50.14 -11.57 -27.70
C VAL A 571 -48.71 -11.51 -28.24
N HIS A 572 -48.55 -11.44 -29.57
CA HIS A 572 -47.24 -11.33 -30.22
C HIS A 572 -46.50 -10.04 -29.82
N ASP A 573 -47.21 -8.93 -29.65
CA ASP A 573 -46.60 -7.66 -29.21
C ASP A 573 -46.12 -7.75 -27.75
N LYS A 574 -46.90 -8.42 -26.89
CA LYS A 574 -46.52 -8.66 -25.50
C LYS A 574 -45.28 -9.57 -25.41
N ASP A 575 -45.20 -10.60 -26.26
CA ASP A 575 -44.02 -11.48 -26.36
C ASP A 575 -42.79 -10.73 -26.86
N ALA A 576 -42.94 -9.84 -27.85
CA ALA A 576 -41.84 -8.99 -28.34
C ALA A 576 -41.31 -8.05 -27.24
N LEU A 577 -42.20 -7.41 -26.48
CA LEU A 577 -41.84 -6.59 -25.32
C LEU A 577 -41.10 -7.39 -24.23
N LEU A 578 -41.57 -8.60 -23.93
CA LEU A 578 -40.94 -9.50 -22.96
C LEU A 578 -39.55 -9.97 -23.44
N ALA A 579 -39.43 -10.29 -24.73
CA ALA A 579 -38.16 -10.66 -25.35
C ALA A 579 -37.15 -9.49 -25.31
N ALA A 580 -37.60 -8.27 -25.60
CA ALA A 580 -36.78 -7.06 -25.48
C ALA A 580 -36.30 -6.83 -24.04
N ASN A 581 -37.19 -6.97 -23.04
CA ASN A 581 -36.83 -6.88 -21.63
C ASN A 581 -35.81 -7.95 -21.19
N THR A 582 -35.96 -9.16 -21.70
CA THR A 582 -35.02 -10.25 -21.43
C THR A 582 -33.65 -9.96 -22.03
N ARG A 583 -33.57 -9.43 -23.26
CA ARG A 583 -32.32 -9.00 -23.91
C ARG A 583 -31.59 -7.88 -23.16
N LEU A 584 -32.32 -6.90 -22.64
CA LEU A 584 -31.71 -5.83 -21.83
C LEU A 584 -31.13 -6.41 -20.54
N SER A 585 -31.90 -7.26 -19.86
CA SER A 585 -31.49 -7.89 -18.59
C SER A 585 -30.27 -8.80 -18.77
N SER A 586 -30.20 -9.58 -19.86
CA SER A 586 -29.04 -10.44 -20.16
C SER A 586 -27.76 -9.65 -20.45
N ASN A 587 -27.89 -8.40 -20.93
CA ASN A 587 -26.78 -7.49 -21.13
C ASN A 587 -26.39 -6.73 -19.83
N GLY A 588 -27.01 -7.05 -18.69
CA GLY A 588 -26.74 -6.38 -17.42
C GLY A 588 -27.36 -4.99 -17.31
N LEU A 589 -28.26 -4.62 -18.23
CA LEU A 589 -28.95 -3.34 -18.20
C LEU A 589 -30.15 -3.44 -17.27
N ARG A 590 -30.31 -2.44 -16.40
CA ARG A 590 -31.55 -2.24 -15.66
C ARG A 590 -32.61 -1.73 -16.64
N SER A 591 -33.74 -2.41 -16.72
CA SER A 591 -34.82 -2.04 -17.63
C SER A 591 -35.85 -1.14 -16.95
N LEU A 592 -36.38 -0.17 -17.69
CA LEU A 592 -37.48 0.68 -17.26
C LEU A 592 -38.49 0.81 -18.41
N LEU A 593 -39.77 0.56 -18.14
CA LEU A 593 -40.83 0.70 -19.14
C LEU A 593 -41.54 2.04 -18.94
N LEU A 594 -41.73 2.78 -20.02
CA LEU A 594 -42.48 4.02 -20.10
C LEU A 594 -43.80 3.77 -20.84
N LEU A 595 -44.91 4.07 -20.17
CA LEU A 595 -46.27 4.01 -20.71
C LEU A 595 -46.86 5.41 -20.81
N VAL A 596 -47.77 5.61 -21.75
CA VAL A 596 -48.57 6.84 -21.89
C VAL A 596 -50.05 6.47 -21.92
N ARG A 597 -50.87 7.27 -21.23
CA ARG A 597 -52.33 7.20 -21.29
C ARG A 597 -52.91 8.62 -21.50
N PRO A 598 -53.74 8.85 -22.52
CA PRO A 598 -54.50 10.08 -22.63
C PRO A 598 -55.72 10.08 -21.70
N LEU A 599 -56.05 11.25 -21.15
CA LEU A 599 -57.17 11.48 -20.23
C LEU A 599 -58.17 12.47 -20.80
N VAL A 600 -59.46 12.20 -20.60
CA VAL A 600 -60.54 13.16 -20.83
C VAL A 600 -60.82 13.98 -19.56
N GLN A 601 -61.52 15.11 -19.70
CA GLN A 601 -61.77 16.03 -18.60
C GLN A 601 -62.54 15.39 -17.43
N SER A 602 -63.50 14.52 -17.70
CA SER A 602 -64.29 13.82 -16.67
C SER A 602 -63.47 12.81 -15.86
N GLU A 603 -62.47 12.17 -16.48
CA GLU A 603 -61.52 11.28 -15.77
C GLU A 603 -60.62 12.10 -14.83
N LEU A 604 -60.20 13.30 -15.26
CA LEU A 604 -59.39 14.19 -14.43
C LEU A 604 -60.14 14.65 -13.18
N GLU A 605 -61.42 15.04 -13.33
CA GLU A 605 -62.28 15.42 -12.20
C GLU A 605 -62.45 14.26 -11.21
N SER A 606 -62.57 13.03 -11.73
CA SER A 606 -62.63 11.82 -10.92
C SER A 606 -61.31 11.56 -10.17
N LEU A 607 -60.17 11.78 -10.81
CA LEU A 607 -58.85 11.67 -10.16
C LEU A 607 -58.63 12.73 -9.09
N ALA A 608 -59.11 13.96 -9.32
CA ALA A 608 -59.04 15.06 -8.36
C ALA A 608 -59.92 14.83 -7.12
N ALA A 609 -61.03 14.09 -7.27
CA ALA A 609 -61.90 13.72 -6.15
C ALA A 609 -61.25 12.71 -5.19
N LEU A 610 -60.24 11.94 -5.65
CA LEU A 610 -59.58 10.91 -4.86
C LEU A 610 -58.43 11.48 -4.02
N ARG A 611 -58.40 11.11 -2.73
CA ARG A 611 -57.36 11.54 -1.78
C ARG A 611 -56.13 10.64 -1.77
N SER A 612 -56.29 9.34 -2.03
CA SER A 612 -55.18 8.37 -1.98
C SER A 612 -54.50 8.20 -3.33
N ALA A 613 -53.17 8.21 -3.33
CA ALA A 613 -52.36 7.92 -4.52
C ALA A 613 -52.58 6.48 -5.04
N ASP A 614 -52.90 5.52 -4.16
CA ASP A 614 -53.16 4.13 -4.56
C ASP A 614 -54.51 3.99 -5.28
N GLU A 615 -55.54 4.75 -4.86
CA GLU A 615 -56.85 4.76 -5.53
C GLU A 615 -56.76 5.42 -6.91
N ARG A 616 -56.04 6.54 -7.02
CA ARG A 616 -55.76 7.19 -8.31
C ARG A 616 -55.02 6.24 -9.25
N LEU A 617 -54.07 5.46 -8.71
CA LEU A 617 -53.32 4.49 -9.50
C LEU A 617 -54.23 3.42 -10.10
N SER A 618 -55.18 2.88 -9.32
CA SER A 618 -56.13 1.88 -9.81
C SER A 618 -56.96 2.38 -10.98
N LEU A 619 -57.39 3.64 -10.97
CA LEU A 619 -58.08 4.26 -12.12
C LEU A 619 -57.14 4.46 -13.31
N ILE A 620 -55.92 4.93 -13.08
CA ILE A 620 -54.94 5.22 -14.15
C ILE A 620 -54.48 3.95 -14.88
N LEU A 621 -54.38 2.83 -14.18
CA LEU A 621 -53.91 1.55 -14.73
C LEU A 621 -54.99 0.74 -15.47
N GLU A 622 -56.14 1.33 -15.77
CA GLU A 622 -57.17 0.68 -16.57
C GLU A 622 -56.64 0.31 -17.98
N PRO A 623 -56.57 -0.98 -18.36
CA PRO A 623 -55.74 -1.41 -19.49
C PRO A 623 -56.13 -0.85 -20.86
N SER A 624 -57.41 -0.53 -21.05
CA SER A 624 -58.05 -0.21 -22.34
C SER A 624 -57.46 1.01 -23.07
N ARG A 625 -56.70 1.89 -22.39
CA ARG A 625 -56.10 3.10 -22.99
C ARG A 625 -54.63 3.32 -22.62
N VAL A 626 -53.98 2.31 -22.05
CA VAL A 626 -52.57 2.39 -21.64
C VAL A 626 -51.70 1.83 -22.76
N CYS A 627 -50.82 2.67 -23.30
CA CYS A 627 -49.93 2.32 -24.41
C CYS A 627 -48.47 2.23 -23.92
N PRO A 628 -47.77 1.09 -24.11
CA PRO A 628 -46.33 1.03 -23.92
C PRO A 628 -45.65 1.82 -25.03
N LEU A 629 -44.79 2.74 -24.63
CA LEU A 629 -44.11 3.63 -25.54
C LEU A 629 -42.68 3.13 -25.77
N SER A 630 -41.91 3.06 -24.68
CA SER A 630 -40.49 2.69 -24.76
C SER A 630 -39.99 1.86 -23.60
N LEU A 631 -39.09 0.94 -23.91
CA LEU A 631 -38.30 0.20 -22.95
C LEU A 631 -36.86 0.75 -22.94
N TRP A 632 -36.43 1.21 -21.77
CA TRP A 632 -35.12 1.84 -21.58
C TRP A 632 -34.17 0.87 -20.90
N GLY A 633 -32.97 0.73 -21.46
CA GLY A 633 -31.84 0.08 -20.80
C GLY A 633 -30.93 1.14 -20.20
N ILE A 634 -30.80 1.11 -18.87
CA ILE A 634 -29.89 1.98 -18.13
C ILE A 634 -28.86 1.13 -17.40
N GLN A 635 -27.62 1.59 -17.31
CA GLN A 635 -26.59 0.92 -16.54
C GLN A 635 -25.70 1.93 -15.81
N ASP A 636 -25.00 1.45 -14.80
CA ASP A 636 -23.84 2.15 -14.28
C ASP A 636 -22.60 1.67 -15.07
N PRO A 637 -22.04 2.48 -15.99
CA PRO A 637 -20.99 2.02 -16.89
C PRO A 637 -19.68 1.77 -16.12
N PRO A 638 -18.89 0.76 -16.53
CA PRO A 638 -17.56 0.56 -15.99
C PRO A 638 -16.65 1.73 -16.37
N ARG A 639 -15.73 2.10 -15.47
CA ARG A 639 -14.73 3.14 -15.76
C ARG A 639 -13.83 2.70 -16.91
N ALA A 640 -13.49 3.61 -17.82
CA ALA A 640 -12.75 3.30 -19.05
C ALA A 640 -11.39 2.59 -18.80
N CYS A 641 -10.72 2.87 -17.68
CA CYS A 641 -9.43 2.28 -17.31
C CYS A 641 -9.53 0.85 -16.72
N VAL A 642 -10.71 0.41 -16.27
CA VAL A 642 -10.88 -0.84 -15.52
C VAL A 642 -10.53 -2.08 -16.35
N PRO A 643 -10.97 -2.23 -17.61
CA PRO A 643 -10.63 -3.42 -18.40
C PRO A 643 -9.12 -3.59 -18.63
N GLN A 644 -8.39 -2.49 -18.83
CA GLN A 644 -6.93 -2.52 -18.95
C GLN A 644 -6.28 -2.84 -17.59
N SER A 645 -6.83 -2.32 -16.51
CA SER A 645 -6.29 -2.53 -15.17
C SER A 645 -6.49 -3.95 -14.65
N ILE A 646 -7.63 -4.59 -14.94
CA ILE A 646 -7.88 -5.99 -14.62
C ILE A 646 -6.91 -6.89 -15.40
N ARG A 647 -6.69 -6.62 -16.69
CA ARG A 647 -5.65 -7.31 -17.47
C ARG A 647 -4.27 -7.15 -16.84
N GLY A 648 -3.90 -5.92 -16.46
CA GLY A 648 -2.65 -5.65 -15.75
C GLY A 648 -2.52 -6.42 -14.43
N CYS A 649 -3.61 -6.58 -13.67
CA CYS A 649 -3.63 -7.40 -12.44
C CYS A 649 -3.35 -8.88 -12.76
N HIS A 650 -4.03 -9.43 -13.77
CA HIS A 650 -3.84 -10.82 -14.18
C HIS A 650 -2.42 -11.06 -14.72
N GLU A 651 -1.86 -10.16 -15.53
CA GLU A 651 -0.46 -10.22 -15.98
C GLU A 651 0.55 -10.16 -14.82
N ALA A 652 0.21 -9.45 -13.75
CA ALA A 652 1.00 -9.36 -12.53
C ALA A 652 0.80 -10.57 -11.59
N GLY A 653 -0.02 -11.56 -11.98
CA GLY A 653 -0.34 -12.76 -11.20
C GLY A 653 -1.30 -12.51 -10.03
N ILE A 654 -2.09 -11.44 -10.09
CA ILE A 654 -3.04 -11.03 -9.04
C ILE A 654 -4.45 -11.43 -9.48
N ARG A 655 -5.17 -12.15 -8.63
CA ARG A 655 -6.56 -12.52 -8.86
C ARG A 655 -7.48 -11.38 -8.46
N VAL A 656 -8.40 -10.97 -9.34
CA VAL A 656 -9.44 -9.99 -9.01
C VAL A 656 -10.74 -10.75 -8.73
N ILE A 657 -11.47 -10.36 -7.69
CA ILE A 657 -12.78 -10.91 -7.32
C ILE A 657 -13.74 -9.74 -7.14
N MET A 658 -14.83 -9.71 -7.90
CA MET A 658 -15.90 -8.73 -7.73
C MET A 658 -16.83 -9.19 -6.59
N VAL A 659 -17.17 -8.31 -5.66
CA VAL A 659 -18.15 -8.57 -4.61
C VAL A 659 -19.21 -7.48 -4.67
N THR A 660 -20.48 -7.83 -4.89
CA THR A 660 -21.53 -6.84 -5.17
C THR A 660 -22.88 -7.22 -4.59
N GLY A 661 -23.67 -6.20 -4.24
CA GLY A 661 -25.09 -6.33 -3.85
C GLY A 661 -26.05 -6.54 -5.03
N ASP A 662 -25.57 -6.40 -6.27
CA ASP A 662 -26.33 -6.61 -7.50
C ASP A 662 -26.83 -8.07 -7.65
N GLN A 663 -27.75 -8.29 -8.58
CA GLN A 663 -28.16 -9.65 -8.97
C GLN A 663 -27.05 -10.37 -9.74
N GLN A 664 -27.05 -11.71 -9.67
CA GLN A 664 -26.03 -12.56 -10.28
C GLN A 664 -25.86 -12.29 -11.79
N GLY A 665 -26.95 -12.22 -12.55
CA GLY A 665 -26.89 -11.96 -14.00
C GLY A 665 -26.26 -10.61 -14.35
N THR A 666 -26.60 -9.55 -13.61
CA THR A 666 -26.01 -8.21 -13.79
C THR A 666 -24.52 -8.22 -13.46
N ALA A 667 -24.14 -8.86 -12.36
CA ALA A 667 -22.75 -8.98 -11.95
C ALA A 667 -21.93 -9.80 -12.95
N ALA A 668 -22.50 -10.85 -13.54
CA ALA A 668 -21.88 -11.63 -14.59
C ALA A 668 -21.69 -10.83 -15.88
N ALA A 669 -22.71 -10.07 -16.31
CA ALA A 669 -22.63 -9.22 -17.50
C ALA A 669 -21.54 -8.15 -17.37
N ILE A 670 -21.48 -7.42 -16.26
CA ILE A 670 -20.41 -6.43 -16.00
C ILE A 670 -19.06 -7.13 -15.92
N GLY A 671 -18.99 -8.30 -15.25
CA GLY A 671 -17.79 -9.13 -15.20
C GLY A 671 -17.24 -9.50 -16.59
N ARG A 672 -18.11 -9.82 -17.55
CA ARG A 672 -17.71 -10.07 -18.95
C ARG A 672 -17.24 -8.79 -19.64
N GLN A 673 -17.95 -7.67 -19.45
CA GLN A 673 -17.62 -6.39 -20.07
C GLN A 673 -16.23 -5.87 -19.67
N ILE A 674 -15.84 -6.06 -18.41
CA ILE A 674 -14.53 -5.62 -17.91
C ILE A 674 -13.42 -6.67 -18.06
N GLY A 675 -13.72 -7.82 -18.66
CA GLY A 675 -12.75 -8.91 -18.87
C GLY A 675 -12.40 -9.71 -17.61
N LEU A 676 -13.22 -9.64 -16.56
CA LEU A 676 -13.11 -10.49 -15.36
C LEU A 676 -13.59 -11.92 -15.64
N LEU A 677 -14.69 -12.06 -16.39
CA LEU A 677 -15.25 -13.32 -16.87
C LEU A 677 -15.02 -13.46 -18.37
N GLN A 678 -14.76 -14.68 -18.84
CA GLN A 678 -14.65 -14.98 -20.27
C GLN A 678 -16.02 -15.36 -20.86
N ALA A 679 -16.17 -15.28 -22.18
CA ALA A 679 -17.44 -15.59 -22.86
C ALA A 679 -17.90 -17.05 -22.64
N ASP A 680 -16.96 -18.01 -22.61
CA ASP A 680 -17.26 -19.43 -22.37
C ASP A 680 -17.12 -19.87 -20.90
N ASP A 681 -17.01 -18.93 -19.95
CA ASP A 681 -17.08 -19.30 -18.53
C ASP A 681 -18.54 -19.66 -18.17
N ASP A 682 -18.78 -20.86 -17.61
CA ASP A 682 -20.10 -21.25 -17.10
C ASP A 682 -20.46 -20.38 -15.89
N GLU A 683 -21.48 -19.53 -16.06
CA GLU A 683 -21.92 -18.53 -15.10
C GLU A 683 -22.14 -19.12 -13.69
N SER A 684 -22.71 -20.32 -13.61
CA SER A 684 -23.00 -20.99 -12.32
C SER A 684 -21.75 -21.48 -11.59
N SER A 685 -20.65 -21.69 -12.30
CA SER A 685 -19.38 -22.22 -11.75
C SER A 685 -18.44 -21.12 -11.23
N VAL A 686 -18.48 -19.93 -11.84
CA VAL A 686 -17.59 -18.80 -11.52
C VAL A 686 -18.28 -17.65 -10.79
N THR A 687 -19.61 -17.61 -10.77
CA THR A 687 -20.37 -16.64 -9.96
C THR A 687 -21.09 -17.36 -8.83
N ALA A 688 -20.88 -16.92 -7.59
CA ALA A 688 -21.51 -17.48 -6.40
C ALA A 688 -22.55 -16.50 -5.83
N LYS A 689 -23.66 -17.01 -5.31
CA LYS A 689 -24.57 -16.20 -4.51
C LYS A 689 -24.04 -16.16 -3.08
N CYS A 690 -24.12 -15.01 -2.41
CA CYS A 690 -23.66 -14.96 -1.02
C CYS A 690 -24.49 -15.83 -0.07
N THR A 691 -25.73 -16.18 -0.45
CA THR A 691 -26.54 -17.20 0.22
C THR A 691 -25.84 -18.57 0.28
N ASP A 692 -24.95 -18.87 -0.65
CA ASP A 692 -24.20 -20.13 -0.68
C ASP A 692 -23.11 -20.19 0.41
N LEU A 693 -22.79 -19.06 1.05
CA LEU A 693 -21.85 -18.95 2.17
C LEU A 693 -22.51 -19.27 3.52
N HIS A 694 -23.84 -19.23 3.59
CA HIS A 694 -24.61 -19.40 4.82
C HIS A 694 -25.02 -20.87 5.01
N GLU A 695 -25.14 -21.31 6.26
CA GLU A 695 -25.76 -22.59 6.56
C GLU A 695 -27.25 -22.54 6.22
N VAL A 696 -27.71 -23.51 5.41
CA VAL A 696 -29.14 -23.67 5.14
C VAL A 696 -29.75 -24.35 6.37
N THR A 697 -30.24 -23.58 7.33
CA THR A 697 -31.15 -24.13 8.33
C THR A 697 -32.49 -24.39 7.64
N PRO A 698 -32.93 -25.66 7.47
CA PRO A 698 -34.27 -25.90 6.97
C PRO A 698 -35.25 -25.32 8.00
N LEU A 699 -36.02 -24.31 7.58
CA LEU A 699 -37.17 -23.83 8.35
C LEU A 699 -37.97 -25.05 8.79
N PRO A 700 -38.29 -25.21 10.08
CA PRO A 700 -39.12 -26.32 10.52
C PRO A 700 -40.46 -26.19 9.79
N THR A 701 -40.72 -27.13 8.89
CA THR A 701 -42.05 -27.28 8.30
C THR A 701 -42.99 -27.57 9.45
N VAL A 702 -43.79 -26.57 9.83
CA VAL A 702 -44.87 -26.73 10.81
C VAL A 702 -45.88 -27.69 10.20
N ASN A 703 -45.64 -28.97 10.38
CA ASN A 703 -46.53 -30.03 9.94
C ASN A 703 -47.69 -30.06 10.94
N LYS A 704 -48.73 -29.24 10.68
CA LYS A 704 -49.95 -29.07 11.51
C LYS A 704 -50.78 -30.36 11.72
N ARG A 705 -50.25 -31.55 11.41
CA ARG A 705 -50.96 -32.84 11.49
C ARG A 705 -50.35 -33.89 12.42
N ARG A 706 -49.33 -33.56 13.23
CA ARG A 706 -48.76 -34.50 14.22
C ARG A 706 -48.72 -34.02 15.67
N LEU A 707 -49.57 -33.05 16.04
CA LEU A 707 -49.71 -32.55 17.42
C LEU A 707 -50.92 -33.15 18.17
N SER A 708 -51.23 -34.43 17.98
CA SER A 708 -52.33 -35.05 18.74
C SER A 708 -52.10 -36.50 19.19
N ARG A 709 -50.88 -37.06 19.13
CA ARG A 709 -50.68 -38.46 19.55
C ARG A 709 -49.37 -38.86 20.23
N GLN A 710 -48.49 -37.95 20.61
CA GLN A 710 -47.26 -38.31 21.35
C GLN A 710 -47.04 -37.45 22.60
N ALA A 711 -48.12 -37.19 23.32
CA ALA A 711 -48.07 -36.79 24.73
C ALA A 711 -48.59 -37.96 25.57
N GLN A 712 -47.89 -39.09 25.52
CA GLN A 712 -48.04 -40.20 26.46
C GLN A 712 -46.94 -41.23 26.16
N GLU A 713 -46.31 -41.71 27.23
CA GLU A 713 -45.43 -42.89 27.34
C GLU A 713 -43.89 -42.69 27.38
N VAL A 714 -43.38 -42.92 28.61
CA VAL A 714 -42.20 -43.77 28.96
C VAL A 714 -40.83 -43.09 28.82
N VAL A 715 -40.15 -42.63 29.88
CA VAL A 715 -39.56 -43.30 31.08
C VAL A 715 -38.54 -44.40 30.75
N GLU A 716 -37.29 -44.13 31.15
CA GLU A 716 -36.19 -45.07 31.46
C GLU A 716 -35.40 -45.80 30.36
N THR A 717 -34.13 -46.06 30.76
CA THR A 717 -33.08 -46.93 30.21
C THR A 717 -32.24 -46.36 29.06
N ALA A 718 -30.93 -46.55 28.94
CA ALA A 718 -29.85 -47.07 29.79
C ALA A 718 -28.52 -46.78 29.05
N PHE A 719 -27.41 -46.66 29.79
CA PHE A 719 -26.05 -46.79 29.23
C PHE A 719 -25.81 -48.25 28.76
N PRO A 720 -24.84 -48.48 27.85
CA PRO A 720 -23.59 -49.08 28.32
C PRO A 720 -22.29 -48.55 27.69
N SER A 721 -21.22 -48.78 28.47
CA SER A 721 -19.76 -48.84 28.22
C SER A 721 -19.35 -49.66 26.98
N SER A 722 -18.12 -49.75 26.45
CA SER A 722 -16.69 -49.57 26.82
C SER A 722 -15.90 -49.68 25.48
N ASP A 723 -14.79 -48.99 25.25
CA ASP A 723 -13.40 -49.51 25.29
C ASP A 723 -12.51 -48.39 24.69
N SER A 724 -11.42 -47.87 25.27
CA SER A 724 -10.17 -48.38 25.87
C SER A 724 -8.96 -48.34 24.91
N SER A 725 -7.88 -47.72 25.41
CA SER A 725 -6.51 -47.52 24.86
C SER A 725 -6.29 -46.33 23.89
N GLY A 726 -5.38 -45.37 24.13
CA GLY A 726 -4.48 -45.11 25.25
C GLY A 726 -3.43 -44.04 24.92
N TRP A 727 -3.26 -43.07 25.85
CA TRP A 727 -2.01 -42.34 26.25
C TRP A 727 -1.26 -41.51 25.18
N ASN A 728 -0.73 -40.29 25.36
CA ASN A 728 -0.52 -39.23 26.38
C ASN A 728 0.24 -38.11 25.58
N LYS A 729 0.40 -36.81 25.86
CA LYS A 729 0.06 -35.86 26.94
C LYS A 729 0.53 -34.46 26.48
N ASN A 730 -0.04 -33.41 27.09
CA ASN A 730 0.50 -32.04 27.30
C ASN A 730 0.20 -30.92 26.27
N VAL A 731 -0.97 -30.29 26.43
CA VAL A 731 -1.14 -28.82 26.23
C VAL A 731 -2.02 -28.30 27.38
N PRO A 732 -1.64 -27.22 28.10
CA PRO A 732 -2.44 -26.71 29.22
C PRO A 732 -3.67 -25.96 28.71
N ARG A 733 -4.87 -26.37 29.15
CA ARG A 733 -6.12 -25.63 28.97
C ARG A 733 -6.40 -24.80 30.23
N HIS A 734 -6.38 -23.48 30.11
CA HIS A 734 -7.07 -22.60 31.06
C HIS A 734 -8.57 -22.66 30.80
N GLY A 735 -9.34 -22.92 31.86
CA GLY A 735 -10.79 -23.02 31.82
C GLY A 735 -11.48 -21.67 31.72
N SER A 736 -12.53 -21.61 30.90
CA SER A 736 -13.59 -20.62 31.03
C SER A 736 -14.91 -21.37 31.17
N ARG A 737 -15.59 -21.12 32.29
CA ARG A 737 -16.95 -21.55 32.61
C ARG A 737 -17.91 -21.06 31.52
N ARG A 738 -18.62 -21.97 30.84
CA ARG A 738 -19.86 -21.65 30.12
C ARG A 738 -20.98 -21.52 31.17
N LEU A 739 -21.39 -20.28 31.45
CA LEU A 739 -22.71 -19.98 32.00
C LEU A 739 -23.70 -20.00 30.84
N SER A 740 -24.58 -21.01 30.83
CA SER A 740 -25.72 -21.07 29.94
C SER A 740 -26.84 -20.18 30.50
N VAL A 741 -27.08 -19.03 29.88
CA VAL A 741 -28.32 -18.28 30.01
C VAL A 741 -29.09 -18.49 28.72
N HIS A 742 -30.21 -19.21 28.80
CA HIS A 742 -31.22 -19.24 27.75
C HIS A 742 -31.85 -17.85 27.65
N ASP A 743 -31.57 -17.15 26.55
CA ASP A 743 -32.25 -15.91 26.18
C ASP A 743 -33.02 -16.19 24.89
N GLN A 744 -34.36 -16.20 25.00
CA GLN A 744 -35.28 -16.38 23.88
C GLN A 744 -35.27 -15.10 23.03
N ARG A 745 -34.43 -15.06 21.99
CA ARG A 745 -34.46 -14.00 20.98
C ARG A 745 -35.51 -14.31 19.91
N GLY A 746 -36.27 -13.28 19.52
CA GLY A 746 -37.23 -13.35 18.43
C GLY A 746 -36.57 -13.55 17.04
N PRO A 747 -37.35 -13.83 15.98
CA PRO A 747 -36.84 -14.45 14.74
C PRO A 747 -35.99 -13.57 13.81
N MET A 748 -35.60 -12.35 14.18
CA MET A 748 -35.01 -11.37 13.24
C MET A 748 -33.60 -10.86 13.59
N ASP A 749 -33.00 -11.29 14.71
CA ASP A 749 -31.66 -10.85 15.17
C ASP A 749 -30.62 -12.00 15.23
N GLN A 750 -30.69 -12.97 14.32
CA GLN A 750 -29.63 -13.96 14.17
C GLN A 750 -28.57 -13.42 13.20
N GLU A 751 -27.34 -13.19 13.69
CA GLU A 751 -26.18 -13.09 12.79
C GLU A 751 -26.17 -14.32 11.87
N PRO A 752 -25.98 -14.15 10.55
CA PRO A 752 -26.03 -15.27 9.62
C PRO A 752 -25.00 -16.33 10.04
N GLU A 753 -25.47 -17.55 10.26
CA GLU A 753 -24.60 -18.68 10.59
C GLU A 753 -23.85 -19.08 9.31
N PHE A 754 -22.56 -18.79 9.26
CA PHE A 754 -21.71 -19.08 8.10
C PHE A 754 -21.31 -20.55 8.07
N LYS A 755 -21.11 -21.11 6.87
CA LYS A 755 -20.56 -22.46 6.70
C LYS A 755 -19.17 -22.59 7.33
N SER A 756 -18.73 -23.84 7.49
CA SER A 756 -17.39 -24.17 7.97
C SER A 756 -16.29 -23.43 7.19
N GLU A 757 -15.17 -23.13 7.87
CA GLU A 757 -14.05 -22.40 7.28
C GLU A 757 -13.50 -23.10 6.02
N GLU A 758 -13.47 -24.44 6.00
CA GLU A 758 -13.04 -25.23 4.84
C GLU A 758 -13.98 -25.05 3.63
N ASP A 759 -15.30 -25.01 3.86
CA ASP A 759 -16.28 -24.79 2.81
C ASP A 759 -16.20 -23.36 2.25
N LEU A 760 -16.03 -22.37 3.13
CA LEU A 760 -15.83 -20.97 2.72
C LEU A 760 -14.56 -20.83 1.87
N ILE A 761 -13.45 -21.46 2.25
CA ILE A 761 -12.22 -21.50 1.45
C ILE A 761 -12.48 -22.17 0.09
N ARG A 762 -13.20 -23.30 0.06
CA ARG A 762 -13.52 -24.00 -1.18
C ARG A 762 -14.32 -23.12 -2.14
N ILE A 763 -15.35 -22.44 -1.67
CA ILE A 763 -16.21 -21.55 -2.47
C ILE A 763 -15.40 -20.33 -2.95
N THR A 764 -14.73 -19.62 -2.04
CA THR A 764 -13.92 -18.43 -2.36
C THR A 764 -12.73 -18.75 -3.26
N SER A 765 -12.19 -19.96 -3.22
CA SER A 765 -11.12 -20.37 -4.14
C SER A 765 -11.60 -20.45 -5.60
N ARG A 766 -12.89 -20.67 -5.87
CA ARG A 766 -13.45 -20.86 -7.23
C ARG A 766 -14.12 -19.60 -7.78
N ALA A 767 -14.86 -18.87 -6.95
CA ALA A 767 -15.68 -17.75 -7.40
C ALA A 767 -14.86 -16.54 -7.89
N LYS A 768 -15.17 -16.00 -9.07
CA LYS A 768 -14.63 -14.72 -9.57
C LYS A 768 -15.56 -13.55 -9.24
N CYS A 769 -16.84 -13.83 -8.97
CA CYS A 769 -17.83 -12.84 -8.63
C CYS A 769 -18.77 -13.36 -7.54
N PHE A 770 -19.07 -12.51 -6.56
CA PHE A 770 -20.05 -12.74 -5.51
C PHE A 770 -21.20 -11.74 -5.67
N ALA A 771 -22.42 -12.25 -5.83
CA ALA A 771 -23.62 -11.43 -5.99
C ALA A 771 -24.49 -11.44 -4.73
N ARG A 772 -25.34 -10.41 -4.57
CA ARG A 772 -26.20 -10.19 -3.39
C ARG A 772 -25.44 -10.18 -2.05
N ALA A 773 -24.23 -9.63 -2.03
CA ALA A 773 -23.40 -9.58 -0.83
C ALA A 773 -23.89 -8.58 0.21
N GLN A 774 -24.01 -9.01 1.47
CA GLN A 774 -24.18 -8.16 2.64
C GLN A 774 -22.82 -7.71 3.21
N PRO A 775 -22.77 -6.68 4.08
CA PRO A 775 -21.52 -6.25 4.72
C PRO A 775 -20.78 -7.38 5.45
N SER A 776 -21.51 -8.26 6.14
CA SER A 776 -20.97 -9.44 6.83
C SER A 776 -20.34 -10.45 5.88
N ASP A 777 -20.95 -10.67 4.70
CA ASP A 777 -20.41 -11.56 3.67
C ASP A 777 -19.06 -11.07 3.14
N LYS A 778 -18.92 -9.76 2.92
CA LYS A 778 -17.65 -9.15 2.47
C LYS A 778 -16.53 -9.44 3.46
N VAL A 779 -16.80 -9.33 4.76
CA VAL A 779 -15.82 -9.67 5.81
C VAL A 779 -15.50 -11.16 5.81
N ALA A 780 -16.50 -12.03 5.69
CA ALA A 780 -16.32 -13.48 5.66
C ALA A 780 -15.48 -13.94 4.44
N ILE A 781 -15.74 -13.36 3.26
CA ILE A 781 -14.96 -13.63 2.04
C ILE A 781 -13.49 -13.24 2.24
N VAL A 782 -13.24 -12.04 2.78
CA VAL A 782 -11.88 -11.57 3.07
C VAL A 782 -11.20 -12.50 4.09
N ALA A 783 -11.89 -12.88 5.16
CA ALA A 783 -11.36 -13.76 6.19
C ALA A 783 -11.00 -15.15 5.64
N ALA A 784 -11.88 -15.76 4.82
CA ALA A 784 -11.64 -17.07 4.21
C ALA A 784 -10.45 -17.06 3.24
N LEU A 785 -10.30 -16.02 2.42
CA LEU A 785 -9.16 -15.87 1.51
C LEU A 785 -7.85 -15.73 2.29
N ARG A 786 -7.85 -14.98 3.40
CA ARG A 786 -6.68 -14.84 4.29
C ARG A 786 -6.34 -16.16 4.98
N ALA A 787 -7.33 -16.90 5.45
CA ALA A 787 -7.15 -18.24 6.02
C ALA A 787 -6.53 -19.23 5.02
N ALA A 788 -6.87 -19.09 3.73
CA ALA A 788 -6.24 -19.84 2.64
C ALA A 788 -4.79 -19.41 2.31
N GLY A 789 -4.23 -18.43 3.03
CA GLY A 789 -2.87 -17.92 2.86
C GLY A 789 -2.71 -16.83 1.80
N HIS A 790 -3.80 -16.25 1.30
CA HIS A 790 -3.73 -15.11 0.39
C HIS A 790 -3.49 -13.80 1.15
N ILE A 791 -2.70 -12.91 0.54
CA ILE A 791 -2.68 -11.49 0.92
C ILE A 791 -3.80 -10.79 0.15
N VAL A 792 -4.77 -10.27 0.89
CA VAL A 792 -6.04 -9.76 0.35
C VAL A 792 -6.06 -8.24 0.45
N ALA A 793 -6.20 -7.58 -0.70
CA ALA A 793 -6.61 -6.17 -0.75
C ALA A 793 -8.12 -6.10 -0.98
N MET A 794 -8.81 -5.21 -0.26
CA MET A 794 -10.23 -4.92 -0.48
C MET A 794 -10.38 -3.48 -0.96
N THR A 795 -11.19 -3.24 -1.99
CA THR A 795 -11.52 -1.89 -2.45
C THR A 795 -12.99 -1.59 -2.24
N GLY A 796 -13.32 -0.37 -1.82
CA GLY A 796 -14.72 0.05 -1.66
C GLY A 796 -14.84 1.55 -1.43
N ASP A 797 -16.05 2.07 -1.57
CA ASP A 797 -16.38 3.50 -1.44
C ASP A 797 -17.46 3.72 -0.36
N GLY A 798 -18.34 2.74 -0.15
CA GLY A 798 -19.44 2.80 0.80
C GLY A 798 -19.05 2.47 2.25
N VAL A 799 -19.90 2.87 3.19
CA VAL A 799 -19.73 2.50 4.61
C VAL A 799 -19.92 1.01 4.85
N ASN A 800 -20.72 0.36 4.00
CA ASN A 800 -20.89 -1.10 3.97
C ASN A 800 -19.57 -1.84 3.70
N ASP A 801 -18.58 -1.19 3.10
CA ASP A 801 -17.26 -1.75 2.86
C ASP A 801 -16.31 -1.53 4.04
N ALA A 802 -16.58 -0.59 4.94
CA ALA A 802 -15.67 -0.22 6.02
C ALA A 802 -15.21 -1.41 6.89
N PRO A 803 -16.08 -2.35 7.30
CA PRO A 803 -15.65 -3.56 8.02
C PRO A 803 -14.73 -4.46 7.19
N ALA A 804 -15.02 -4.63 5.90
CA ALA A 804 -14.22 -5.47 5.00
C ALA A 804 -12.87 -4.82 4.63
N LEU A 805 -12.86 -3.49 4.41
CA LEU A 805 -11.64 -2.69 4.24
C LEU A 805 -10.70 -2.83 5.43
N LYS A 806 -11.26 -2.83 6.66
CA LYS A 806 -10.49 -3.01 7.88
C LYS A 806 -10.01 -4.44 8.09
N ALA A 807 -10.81 -5.43 7.67
CA ALA A 807 -10.48 -6.86 7.81
C ALA A 807 -9.43 -7.34 6.79
N ALA A 808 -9.29 -6.64 5.67
CA ALA A 808 -8.30 -6.91 4.63
C ALA A 808 -6.86 -6.64 5.11
N ASP A 809 -5.88 -7.23 4.43
CA ASP A 809 -4.48 -6.90 4.68
C ASP A 809 -4.13 -5.49 4.16
N VAL A 810 -4.85 -5.03 3.13
CA VAL A 810 -4.87 -3.64 2.66
C VAL A 810 -6.30 -3.22 2.32
N GLY A 811 -6.84 -2.25 3.05
CA GLY A 811 -8.06 -1.55 2.65
C GLY A 811 -7.75 -0.40 1.70
N VAL A 812 -8.46 -0.32 0.56
CA VAL A 812 -8.32 0.76 -0.43
C VAL A 812 -9.66 1.49 -0.59
N ALA A 813 -9.71 2.79 -0.28
CA ALA A 813 -10.92 3.60 -0.46
C ALA A 813 -10.84 4.53 -1.66
N MET A 814 -12.00 4.88 -2.21
CA MET A 814 -12.12 5.95 -3.21
C MET A 814 -11.99 7.33 -2.56
N GLY A 815 -11.32 8.27 -3.23
CA GLY A 815 -10.99 9.59 -2.73
C GLY A 815 -12.08 10.63 -3.00
N ILE A 816 -12.77 10.54 -4.14
CA ILE A 816 -13.85 11.45 -4.52
C ILE A 816 -15.20 10.82 -4.14
N SER A 817 -15.52 9.64 -4.66
CA SER A 817 -16.80 8.96 -4.37
C SER A 817 -16.88 8.32 -2.98
N GLY A 818 -15.72 8.04 -2.35
CA GLY A 818 -15.68 7.34 -1.08
C GLY A 818 -16.19 8.15 0.11
N THR A 819 -16.99 7.50 0.94
CA THR A 819 -17.49 8.02 2.21
C THR A 819 -16.33 8.26 3.21
N SER A 820 -16.53 9.20 4.15
CA SER A 820 -15.54 9.49 5.20
C SER A 820 -15.21 8.25 6.05
N VAL A 821 -16.19 7.36 6.27
CA VAL A 821 -16.02 6.12 7.02
C VAL A 821 -15.16 5.11 6.24
N ALA A 822 -15.40 4.95 4.93
CA ALA A 822 -14.56 4.10 4.08
C ALA A 822 -13.12 4.60 4.05
N LYS A 823 -12.92 5.91 3.83
CA LYS A 823 -11.59 6.55 3.84
C LYS A 823 -10.85 6.33 5.16
N ASN A 824 -11.52 6.54 6.30
CA ASN A 824 -10.91 6.36 7.63
C ASN A 824 -10.66 4.88 7.99
N SER A 825 -11.39 3.96 7.38
CA SER A 825 -11.21 2.52 7.59
C SER A 825 -10.16 1.90 6.67
N SER A 826 -9.77 2.62 5.61
CA SER A 826 -8.78 2.20 4.62
C SER A 826 -7.33 2.50 5.01
N ASP A 827 -6.40 1.77 4.39
CA ASP A 827 -4.95 1.96 4.52
C ASP A 827 -4.36 2.78 3.36
N LEU A 828 -5.07 2.84 2.23
CA LEU A 828 -4.75 3.57 1.01
C LEU A 828 -6.01 4.26 0.47
N ILE A 829 -5.90 5.51 0.02
CA ILE A 829 -7.00 6.26 -0.61
C ILE A 829 -6.61 6.64 -2.04
N LEU A 830 -7.47 6.38 -3.01
CA LEU A 830 -7.27 6.74 -4.41
C LEU A 830 -7.84 8.14 -4.67
N SER A 831 -6.99 9.16 -4.69
CA SER A 831 -7.38 10.57 -4.84
C SER A 831 -8.15 10.87 -6.14
N ASP A 832 -7.98 10.03 -7.16
CA ASP A 832 -8.52 10.17 -8.50
C ASP A 832 -9.63 9.16 -8.82
N ASP A 833 -10.02 8.31 -7.86
CA ASP A 833 -10.95 7.18 -8.02
C ASP A 833 -10.61 6.23 -9.18
N ASN A 834 -9.34 6.20 -9.59
CA ASN A 834 -8.92 5.44 -10.74
C ASN A 834 -8.38 4.08 -10.29
N PHE A 835 -9.04 3.00 -10.73
CA PHE A 835 -8.59 1.64 -10.40
C PHE A 835 -7.16 1.36 -10.89
N SER A 836 -6.68 2.04 -11.95
CA SER A 836 -5.30 1.89 -12.43
C SER A 836 -4.24 2.39 -11.43
N THR A 837 -4.62 3.27 -10.50
CA THR A 837 -3.76 3.76 -9.42
C THR A 837 -3.37 2.63 -8.46
N ILE A 838 -4.21 1.61 -8.31
CA ILE A 838 -3.88 0.39 -7.54
C ILE A 838 -2.72 -0.35 -8.19
N LEU A 839 -2.70 -0.45 -9.54
CA LEU A 839 -1.56 -1.05 -10.24
C LEU A 839 -0.29 -0.23 -10.00
N LEU A 840 -0.35 1.10 -10.10
CA LEU A 840 0.80 1.96 -9.79
C LEU A 840 1.28 1.77 -8.34
N ALA A 841 0.37 1.61 -7.38
CA ALA A 841 0.69 1.33 -5.99
C ALA A 841 1.38 -0.03 -5.83
N ILE A 842 0.90 -1.08 -6.51
CA ILE A 842 1.55 -2.40 -6.56
C ILE A 842 2.96 -2.29 -7.15
N GLN A 843 3.13 -1.52 -8.23
CA GLN A 843 4.44 -1.31 -8.86
C GLN A 843 5.44 -0.63 -7.92
N GLU A 844 5.03 0.45 -7.24
CA GLU A 844 5.89 1.13 -6.25
C GLU A 844 6.15 0.24 -5.02
N GLY A 845 5.16 -0.53 -4.57
CA GLY A 845 5.32 -1.53 -3.50
C GLY A 845 6.37 -2.58 -3.86
N ARG A 846 6.29 -3.16 -5.06
CA ARG A 846 7.26 -4.16 -5.54
C ARG A 846 8.66 -3.57 -5.72
N ARG A 847 8.75 -2.33 -6.19
CA ARG A 847 10.01 -1.58 -6.28
C ARG A 847 10.66 -1.45 -4.90
N ILE A 848 9.92 -0.99 -3.89
CA ILE A 848 10.52 -0.75 -2.57
C ILE A 848 10.94 -2.04 -1.88
N PHE A 849 10.18 -3.12 -2.08
CA PHE A 849 10.58 -4.44 -1.61
C PHE A 849 11.90 -4.90 -2.27
N SER A 850 12.02 -4.78 -3.59
CA SER A 850 13.26 -5.12 -4.31
C SER A 850 14.45 -4.27 -3.84
N ASN A 851 14.25 -2.96 -3.67
CA ASN A 851 15.28 -2.05 -3.17
C ASN A 851 15.69 -2.40 -1.73
N THR A 852 14.74 -2.77 -0.87
CA THR A 852 15.02 -3.22 0.49
C THR A 852 15.83 -4.52 0.48
N GLN A 853 15.48 -5.47 -0.39
CA GLN A 853 16.22 -6.72 -0.54
C GLN A 853 17.65 -6.47 -1.01
N LYS A 854 17.87 -5.55 -1.95
CA LYS A 854 19.20 -5.10 -2.39
C LYS A 854 19.99 -4.48 -1.25
N TYR A 855 19.36 -3.58 -0.49
CA TYR A 855 19.97 -2.95 0.67
C TYR A 855 20.42 -3.96 1.74
N ILE A 856 19.53 -4.87 2.15
CA ILE A 856 19.86 -5.92 3.13
C ILE A 856 20.99 -6.79 2.61
N MET A 857 20.92 -7.23 1.34
CA MET A 857 21.94 -8.06 0.72
C MET A 857 23.30 -7.36 0.71
N VAL A 858 23.36 -6.08 0.33
CA VAL A 858 24.61 -5.28 0.32
C VAL A 858 25.16 -5.13 1.72
N ASN A 859 24.35 -4.60 2.65
CA ASN A 859 24.78 -4.30 4.00
C ASN A 859 25.27 -5.57 4.72
N LEU A 860 24.52 -6.67 4.59
CA LEU A 860 24.88 -7.94 5.21
C LEU A 860 26.11 -8.59 4.56
N SER A 861 26.29 -8.44 3.24
CA SER A 861 27.49 -8.93 2.55
C SER A 861 28.74 -8.17 3.00
N MET A 862 28.65 -6.84 3.16
CA MET A 862 29.73 -6.00 3.69
C MET A 862 30.07 -6.40 5.12
N LYS A 863 29.07 -6.55 6.01
CA LYS A 863 29.26 -7.01 7.39
C LYS A 863 29.97 -8.36 7.45
N PHE A 864 29.50 -9.35 6.70
CA PHE A 864 30.11 -10.67 6.71
C PHE A 864 31.49 -10.68 6.08
N ALA A 865 31.75 -9.86 5.06
CA ALA A 865 33.07 -9.75 4.46
C ALA A 865 34.08 -9.16 5.46
N GLU A 866 33.76 -8.07 6.15
CA GLU A 866 34.62 -7.50 7.19
C GLU A 866 34.83 -8.48 8.37
N ALA A 867 33.79 -9.16 8.81
CA ALA A 867 33.92 -10.19 9.83
C ALA A 867 34.87 -11.30 9.35
N THR A 868 34.70 -11.78 8.12
CA THR A 868 35.54 -12.84 7.54
C THR A 868 36.99 -12.37 7.39
N SER A 869 37.25 -11.10 7.06
CA SER A 869 38.62 -10.58 6.97
C SER A 869 39.32 -10.56 8.33
N LEU A 870 38.60 -10.24 9.41
CA LEU A 870 39.10 -10.34 10.78
C LEU A 870 39.34 -11.79 11.21
N LEU A 871 38.40 -12.72 10.94
CA LEU A 871 38.60 -14.15 11.24
C LEU A 871 39.80 -14.73 10.49
N LEU A 872 39.95 -14.37 9.21
CA LEU A 872 41.06 -14.84 8.40
C LEU A 872 42.39 -14.35 8.97
N SER A 873 42.44 -13.10 9.46
CA SER A 873 43.65 -12.58 10.12
C SER A 873 44.00 -13.33 11.40
N LEU A 874 42.99 -13.76 12.18
CA LEU A 874 43.16 -14.56 13.38
C LEU A 874 43.63 -15.99 13.06
N PHE A 875 43.02 -16.62 12.05
CA PHE A 875 43.33 -17.98 11.62
C PHE A 875 44.74 -18.10 11.03
N LEU A 876 45.13 -17.14 10.19
CA LEU A 876 46.46 -17.13 9.54
C LEU A 876 47.56 -16.61 10.48
N GLY A 877 47.23 -16.01 11.63
CA GLY A 877 48.20 -15.43 12.55
C GLY A 877 48.94 -14.24 11.96
N VAL A 878 48.19 -13.31 11.35
CA VAL A 878 48.70 -12.20 10.53
C VAL A 878 48.08 -10.87 10.97
N ILE A 879 48.61 -9.77 10.42
CA ILE A 879 48.15 -8.42 10.75
C ILE A 879 46.67 -8.28 10.35
N PRO A 880 45.81 -7.69 11.20
CA PRO A 880 44.42 -7.43 10.83
C PRO A 880 44.35 -6.43 9.66
N VAL A 881 43.47 -6.73 8.70
CA VAL A 881 43.28 -5.94 7.47
C VAL A 881 42.87 -4.50 7.77
N ILE A 882 42.10 -4.27 8.82
CA ILE A 882 41.60 -2.94 9.20
C ILE A 882 41.70 -2.76 10.72
N ARG A 883 41.98 -1.53 11.17
CA ARG A 883 41.97 -1.20 12.61
C ARG A 883 40.53 -1.05 13.12
N PRO A 884 40.24 -1.37 14.39
CA PRO A 884 38.90 -1.24 14.97
C PRO A 884 38.28 0.17 14.83
N SER A 885 39.08 1.23 15.00
CA SER A 885 38.62 2.63 14.85
C SER A 885 38.22 2.95 13.41
N ALA A 886 39.06 2.59 12.44
CA ALA A 886 38.79 2.74 11.01
C ALA A 886 37.57 1.91 10.56
N GLN A 887 37.39 0.71 11.13
CA GLN A 887 36.25 -0.14 10.85
C GLN A 887 34.92 0.46 11.36
N LEU A 888 34.90 0.96 12.60
CA LEU A 888 33.71 1.62 13.15
C LEU A 888 33.31 2.84 12.32
N LEU A 889 34.29 3.60 11.82
CA LEU A 889 34.04 4.71 10.92
C LEU A 889 33.50 4.25 9.55
N ASN A 890 34.07 3.19 8.97
CA ASN A 890 33.57 2.60 7.72
C ASN A 890 32.10 2.15 7.85
N MET A 891 31.71 1.61 9.02
CA MET A 891 30.31 1.25 9.28
C MET A 891 29.35 2.45 9.21
N ILE A 892 29.78 3.63 9.63
CA ILE A 892 28.93 4.83 9.61
C ILE A 892 28.87 5.40 8.19
N VAL A 893 30.03 5.55 7.55
CA VAL A 893 30.16 6.20 6.24
C VAL A 893 29.64 5.29 5.14
N THR A 894 30.30 4.16 4.88
CA THR A 894 30.00 3.32 3.73
C THR A 894 28.75 2.48 3.96
N HIS A 895 28.64 1.82 5.13
CA HIS A 895 27.50 0.92 5.36
C HIS A 895 26.21 1.66 5.67
N GLY A 896 26.29 2.87 6.23
CA GLY A 896 25.16 3.74 6.55
C GLY A 896 24.82 4.69 5.41
N ALA A 897 25.62 5.74 5.24
CA ALA A 897 25.32 6.82 4.30
C ALA A 897 25.35 6.35 2.83
N SER A 898 26.35 5.56 2.43
CA SER A 898 26.49 5.19 1.01
C SER A 898 25.43 4.20 0.53
N THR A 899 24.95 3.31 1.40
CA THR A 899 23.91 2.34 1.03
C THR A 899 22.52 2.98 0.91
N LEU A 900 22.33 4.20 1.42
CA LEU A 900 21.06 4.95 1.32
C LEU A 900 20.66 5.22 -0.14
N CYS A 901 21.62 5.32 -1.06
CA CYS A 901 21.32 5.52 -2.48
C CYS A 901 20.44 4.40 -3.08
N LEU A 902 20.49 3.19 -2.51
CA LEU A 902 19.66 2.04 -2.93
C LEU A 902 18.18 2.27 -2.64
N ALA A 903 17.83 3.15 -1.69
CA ALA A 903 16.45 3.54 -1.43
C ALA A 903 15.79 4.21 -2.64
N PHE A 904 16.60 4.93 -3.42
CA PHE A 904 16.13 5.76 -4.53
C PHE A 904 16.27 5.07 -5.89
N GLU A 905 16.72 3.80 -5.92
CA GLU A 905 16.91 3.05 -7.16
C GLU A 905 15.59 2.91 -7.96
N PRO A 906 15.60 3.10 -9.29
CA PRO A 906 14.42 2.89 -10.14
C PRO A 906 13.92 1.45 -10.11
N ALA A 907 12.64 1.26 -10.44
CA ALA A 907 12.06 -0.06 -10.58
C ALA A 907 12.69 -0.83 -11.74
N GLU A 908 12.87 -2.14 -11.57
CA GLU A 908 13.36 -2.99 -12.66
C GLU A 908 12.28 -3.20 -13.73
N VAL A 909 12.68 -3.21 -15.00
CA VAL A 909 11.80 -3.25 -16.19
C VAL A 909 10.79 -4.41 -16.15
N HIS A 910 11.11 -5.51 -15.47
CA HIS A 910 10.25 -6.69 -15.40
C HIS A 910 9.52 -6.88 -14.06
N SER A 911 9.70 -5.99 -13.09
CA SER A 911 9.15 -6.13 -11.73
C SER A 911 7.63 -6.27 -11.69
N THR A 912 6.93 -5.71 -12.68
CA THR A 912 5.48 -5.74 -12.80
C THR A 912 4.93 -7.06 -13.35
N LYS A 913 5.76 -7.81 -14.10
CA LYS A 913 5.40 -9.10 -14.75
C LYS A 913 5.80 -10.33 -13.94
N VAL A 914 6.31 -10.13 -12.72
CA VAL A 914 6.64 -11.21 -11.79
C VAL A 914 5.40 -11.50 -10.94
N PRO A 915 5.07 -12.76 -10.63
CA PRO A 915 3.98 -13.07 -9.70
C PRO A 915 4.20 -12.46 -8.31
N PRO A 916 3.14 -12.32 -7.49
CA PRO A 916 3.28 -11.85 -6.12
C PRO A 916 4.26 -12.70 -5.32
N ARG A 917 5.00 -12.05 -4.42
CA ARG A 917 5.98 -12.74 -3.56
C ARG A 917 5.28 -13.60 -2.50
N GLU A 918 5.90 -14.70 -2.13
CA GLU A 918 5.48 -15.47 -0.95
C GLU A 918 5.91 -14.75 0.34
N VAL A 919 5.06 -14.84 1.37
CA VAL A 919 5.26 -14.17 2.66
C VAL A 919 5.74 -15.18 3.71
N ASN A 920 6.82 -15.91 3.40
CA ASN A 920 7.33 -17.00 4.26
C ASN A 920 8.37 -16.52 5.31
N GLY A 921 8.41 -15.21 5.59
CA GLY A 921 9.38 -14.60 6.51
C GLY A 921 10.83 -14.55 6.00
N MET A 922 11.13 -15.07 4.81
CA MET A 922 12.47 -15.08 4.22
C MET A 922 12.64 -13.95 3.21
N LEU A 923 13.48 -12.96 3.53
CA LEU A 923 13.81 -11.83 2.64
C LEU A 923 14.81 -12.19 1.55
N LEU A 924 15.77 -13.06 1.87
CA LEU A 924 16.82 -13.49 0.95
C LEU A 924 16.67 -14.98 0.65
N THR A 925 16.57 -15.32 -0.63
CA THR A 925 16.53 -16.73 -1.05
C THR A 925 17.94 -17.33 -1.07
N ARG A 926 18.07 -18.68 -1.03
CA ARG A 926 19.38 -19.36 -1.11
C ARG A 926 20.17 -19.02 -2.39
N ARG A 927 19.50 -18.63 -3.49
CA ARG A 927 20.17 -18.15 -4.72
C ARG A 927 20.91 -16.83 -4.47
N HIS A 928 20.30 -15.88 -3.75
CA HIS A 928 20.92 -14.61 -3.40
C HIS A 928 22.16 -14.83 -2.52
N VAL A 929 22.03 -15.70 -1.51
CA VAL A 929 23.15 -15.98 -0.60
C VAL A 929 24.29 -16.65 -1.35
N MET A 930 24.05 -17.74 -2.09
CA MET A 930 25.10 -18.53 -2.73
C MET A 930 25.75 -17.85 -3.94
N TRP A 931 24.98 -17.16 -4.78
CA TRP A 931 25.45 -16.66 -6.08
C TRP A 931 25.49 -15.12 -6.17
N ARG A 932 25.32 -14.41 -5.04
CA ARG A 932 25.61 -12.97 -4.93
C ARG A 932 26.41 -12.63 -3.67
N MET A 933 25.96 -13.08 -2.49
CA MET A 933 26.63 -12.73 -1.23
C MET A 933 27.96 -13.46 -1.03
N VAL A 934 27.97 -14.80 -1.13
CA VAL A 934 29.17 -15.62 -0.86
C VAL A 934 30.38 -15.22 -1.73
N PRO A 935 30.24 -15.00 -3.06
CA PRO A 935 31.36 -14.53 -3.87
C PRO A 935 31.97 -13.22 -3.33
N PHE A 936 31.13 -12.25 -2.96
CA PHE A 936 31.61 -10.99 -2.38
C PHE A 936 32.27 -11.20 -1.01
N ILE A 937 31.67 -12.01 -0.14
CA ILE A 937 32.19 -12.34 1.20
C ILE A 937 33.57 -13.01 1.12
N VAL A 938 33.87 -13.74 0.04
CA VAL A 938 35.17 -14.38 -0.17
C VAL A 938 36.16 -13.46 -0.89
N CYS A 939 35.71 -12.75 -1.94
CA CYS A 939 36.56 -11.90 -2.78
C CYS A 939 37.04 -10.63 -2.06
N LEU A 940 36.20 -9.98 -1.24
CA LEU A 940 36.60 -8.75 -0.57
C LEU A 940 37.75 -8.99 0.44
N PRO A 941 37.67 -9.98 1.36
CA PRO A 941 38.77 -10.27 2.27
C PRO A 941 40.04 -10.68 1.55
N THR A 942 39.94 -11.50 0.50
CA THR A 942 41.13 -11.94 -0.26
C THR A 942 41.83 -10.77 -0.95
N VAL A 943 41.09 -9.90 -1.63
CA VAL A 943 41.68 -8.71 -2.30
C VAL A 943 42.20 -7.69 -1.29
N ALA A 944 41.47 -7.43 -0.19
CA ALA A 944 41.91 -6.52 0.85
C ALA A 944 43.17 -7.05 1.57
N TYR A 945 43.28 -8.36 1.72
CA TYR A 945 44.47 -9.01 2.26
C TYR A 945 45.65 -8.91 1.28
N ILE A 946 45.44 -9.12 -0.03
CA ILE A 946 46.49 -8.88 -1.04
C ILE A 946 46.99 -7.42 -0.99
N SER A 947 46.08 -6.45 -0.88
CA SER A 947 46.43 -5.03 -0.74
C SER A 947 47.25 -4.75 0.53
N LEU A 948 46.84 -5.33 1.66
CA LEU A 948 47.60 -5.29 2.92
C LEU A 948 49.00 -5.85 2.72
N LEU A 949 49.11 -7.06 2.16
CA LEU A 949 50.38 -7.76 1.96
C LEU A 949 51.34 -6.99 1.06
N LEU A 950 50.85 -6.44 -0.06
CA LEU A 950 51.65 -5.64 -0.98
C LEU A 950 52.15 -4.35 -0.29
N GLY A 951 51.30 -3.71 0.52
CA GLY A 951 51.66 -2.51 1.27
C GLY A 951 52.66 -2.78 2.40
N THR A 952 52.47 -3.84 3.20
CA THR A 952 53.38 -4.18 4.30
C THR A 952 54.70 -4.73 3.77
N PHE A 953 54.68 -5.60 2.77
CA PHE A 953 55.88 -6.15 2.14
C PHE A 953 56.67 -5.06 1.43
N GLY A 954 55.99 -4.19 0.67
CA GLY A 954 56.63 -3.04 0.01
C GLY A 954 57.17 -1.99 0.99
N ALA A 955 56.76 -1.99 2.25
CA ALA A 955 57.28 -1.06 3.26
C ALA A 955 58.35 -1.67 4.19
N THR A 956 58.28 -2.98 4.47
CA THR A 956 59.09 -3.64 5.52
C THR A 956 59.85 -4.88 5.06
N GLY A 957 59.49 -5.48 3.92
CA GLY A 957 60.01 -6.78 3.46
C GLY A 957 59.44 -8.02 4.18
N PHE A 958 58.62 -7.85 5.23
CA PHE A 958 58.05 -8.94 6.03
C PHE A 958 56.51 -8.91 6.03
N VAL A 959 55.90 -10.06 6.34
CA VAL A 959 54.44 -10.27 6.24
C VAL A 959 53.83 -10.98 7.44
N ARG A 960 54.51 -11.97 8.04
CA ARG A 960 53.93 -12.76 9.14
C ARG A 960 54.06 -12.03 10.47
N ASN A 961 53.06 -12.21 11.33
CA ASN A 961 53.05 -11.57 12.65
C ASN A 961 54.26 -12.00 13.51
N ARG A 962 54.67 -13.28 13.42
CA ARG A 962 55.88 -13.80 14.09
C ARG A 962 57.17 -13.16 13.59
N ASP A 963 57.27 -12.85 12.30
CA ASP A 963 58.49 -12.28 11.72
C ASP A 963 58.63 -10.77 12.06
N LEU A 964 57.60 -10.18 12.67
CA LEU A 964 57.59 -8.82 13.19
C LEU A 964 57.76 -8.80 14.73
N LEU A 965 56.96 -9.60 15.45
CA LEU A 965 57.11 -9.78 16.91
C LEU A 965 58.41 -10.50 17.31
N GLY A 966 59.02 -11.25 16.38
CA GLY A 966 60.34 -11.86 16.56
C GLY A 966 61.47 -10.84 16.73
N GLY A 967 61.21 -9.55 16.44
CA GLY A 967 62.10 -8.45 16.80
C GLY A 967 61.97 -7.94 18.24
N ALA A 968 61.08 -8.52 19.06
CA ALA A 968 60.76 -8.02 20.40
C ALA A 968 61.06 -8.99 21.55
N VAL A 969 61.37 -10.26 21.26
CA VAL A 969 61.75 -11.27 22.27
C VAL A 969 63.25 -11.54 22.17
N ALA A 970 63.99 -11.28 23.24
CA ALA A 970 65.46 -11.39 23.25
C ALA A 970 65.99 -12.80 22.88
N SER A 971 65.19 -13.86 23.12
CA SER A 971 65.53 -15.23 22.75
C SER A 971 65.47 -15.50 21.24
N ASP A 972 64.61 -14.80 20.51
CA ASP A 972 64.46 -14.98 19.05
C ASP A 972 65.52 -14.18 18.29
N LEU A 973 65.98 -13.07 18.86
CA LEU A 973 67.17 -12.32 18.45
C LEU A 973 68.44 -13.20 18.50
N ALA A 974 68.58 -14.02 19.54
CA ALA A 974 69.73 -14.89 19.75
C ALA A 974 69.80 -16.09 18.78
N ASN A 975 68.66 -16.46 18.18
CA ASN A 975 68.54 -17.60 17.25
C ASN A 975 68.62 -17.19 15.76
N GLY A 976 68.94 -15.93 15.45
CA GLY A 976 69.07 -15.44 14.07
C GLY A 976 67.74 -15.33 13.31
N GLN A 977 66.60 -15.25 14.01
CA GLN A 977 65.27 -15.22 13.41
C GLN A 977 64.64 -13.81 13.37
N ALA A 978 65.43 -12.76 13.65
CA ALA A 978 64.96 -11.38 13.78
C ALA A 978 65.52 -10.46 12.68
N ALA A 979 64.83 -9.35 12.40
CA ALA A 979 65.26 -8.30 11.46
C ALA A 979 66.29 -7.31 12.07
N CYS A 980 67.00 -7.72 13.12
CA CYS A 980 67.90 -6.88 13.89
C CYS A 980 69.12 -7.65 14.42
N GLU A 981 70.27 -6.99 14.49
CA GLU A 981 71.56 -7.53 14.94
C GLU A 981 72.04 -6.80 16.22
N ARG A 982 72.93 -7.44 17.00
CA ARG A 982 73.64 -6.80 18.11
C ARG A 982 74.87 -6.06 17.58
N ALA A 983 75.19 -4.91 18.17
CA ALA A 983 76.36 -4.11 17.80
C ALA A 983 77.36 -3.98 18.97
N GLY A 984 78.57 -3.52 18.66
CA GLY A 984 79.63 -3.32 19.65
C GLY A 984 80.49 -2.09 19.34
N TRP A 985 81.67 -2.08 19.94
CA TRP A 985 82.74 -1.14 19.61
C TRP A 985 84.09 -1.87 19.68
N GLU A 986 85.09 -1.34 18.97
CA GLU A 986 86.48 -1.81 19.06
C GLU A 986 87.22 -0.98 20.11
N ASP A 987 87.87 -1.63 21.06
CA ASP A 987 88.77 -0.96 21.99
C ASP A 987 90.05 -0.47 21.29
N GLU A 988 90.88 0.32 21.98
CA GLU A 988 92.13 0.84 21.43
C GLU A 988 93.12 -0.29 21.00
N THR A 989 92.88 -1.53 21.43
CA THR A 989 93.67 -2.73 21.05
C THR A 989 93.08 -3.49 19.85
N GLY A 990 91.91 -3.07 19.37
CA GLY A 990 91.18 -3.67 18.27
C GLY A 990 90.60 -5.04 18.61
N GLN A 991 90.19 -5.28 19.87
CA GLN A 991 89.30 -6.38 20.22
C GLN A 991 87.84 -5.89 20.21
N HIS A 992 86.97 -6.68 19.58
CA HIS A 992 85.53 -6.40 19.54
C HIS A 992 84.93 -6.71 20.91
N GLN A 993 84.42 -5.69 21.60
CA GLN A 993 83.62 -5.85 22.80
C GLN A 993 82.14 -5.69 22.45
N GLU A 994 81.35 -6.72 22.79
CA GLU A 994 79.89 -6.63 22.70
C GLU A 994 79.40 -5.53 23.63
N ASP A 995 78.75 -4.51 23.09
CA ASP A 995 78.09 -3.51 23.91
C ASP A 995 76.79 -4.12 24.43
N ALA A 996 76.56 -4.12 25.74
CA ALA A 996 75.38 -4.75 26.33
C ALA A 996 74.07 -3.96 26.07
N ARG A 997 74.12 -2.90 25.26
CA ARG A 997 73.12 -1.80 25.24
C ARG A 997 72.29 -1.65 23.96
N PRO A 998 72.83 -1.86 22.75
CA PRO A 998 72.11 -1.53 21.52
C PRO A 998 71.46 -2.74 20.84
N PHE A 999 70.45 -2.43 20.03
CA PHE A 999 69.98 -3.27 18.93
C PHE A 999 70.04 -2.42 17.65
N HIS A 1000 70.52 -3.03 16.57
CA HIS A 1000 70.53 -2.47 15.22
C HIS A 1000 69.44 -3.12 14.41
N CYS A 1001 68.38 -2.40 14.05
CA CYS A 1001 67.30 -2.93 13.23
C CYS A 1001 67.41 -2.37 11.82
N ARG A 1002 67.56 -3.26 10.83
CA ARG A 1002 67.69 -2.87 9.42
C ARG A 1002 66.34 -2.99 8.73
N CYS A 1003 65.70 -1.86 8.45
CA CYS A 1003 64.45 -1.82 7.70
C CYS A 1003 64.70 -1.46 6.24
N VAL A 1004 64.33 -2.33 5.31
CA VAL A 1004 64.35 -2.00 3.89
C VAL A 1004 63.02 -1.32 3.53
N VAL A 1005 63.05 -0.02 3.31
CA VAL A 1005 61.90 0.80 2.94
C VAL A 1005 61.98 1.13 1.46
N TYR A 1006 61.01 0.72 0.66
CA TYR A 1006 60.97 1.09 -0.76
C TYR A 1006 60.32 2.48 -0.90
N SER A 1007 61.06 3.45 -1.44
CA SER A 1007 60.54 4.80 -1.72
C SER A 1007 59.56 4.77 -2.90
N ASP A 1008 59.81 3.90 -3.88
CA ASP A 1008 58.94 3.70 -5.03
C ASP A 1008 58.83 2.21 -5.41
N PRO A 1009 57.62 1.60 -5.39
CA PRO A 1009 57.43 0.19 -5.74
C PRO A 1009 57.75 -0.15 -7.21
N SER A 1010 57.71 0.85 -8.11
CA SER A 1010 57.95 0.69 -9.55
C SER A 1010 59.42 0.83 -9.95
N ALA A 1011 60.13 1.82 -9.42
CA ALA A 1011 61.57 1.93 -9.59
C ALA A 1011 62.35 0.88 -8.76
N LEU A 1012 61.69 0.21 -7.81
CA LEU A 1012 62.25 -0.78 -6.88
C LEU A 1012 63.42 -0.25 -6.03
N GLN A 1013 63.62 1.07 -6.00
CA GLN A 1013 64.69 1.71 -5.23
C GLN A 1013 64.43 1.54 -3.74
N THR A 1014 65.39 0.89 -3.07
CA THR A 1014 65.36 0.64 -1.63
C THR A 1014 66.14 1.73 -0.91
N HIS A 1015 65.53 2.29 0.13
CA HIS A 1015 66.24 3.00 1.18
C HIS A 1015 66.28 2.11 2.41
N VAL A 1016 67.48 1.81 2.85
CA VAL A 1016 67.67 1.12 4.12
C VAL A 1016 67.56 2.16 5.22
N VAL A 1017 66.50 2.10 6.01
CA VAL A 1017 66.32 2.89 7.22
C VAL A 1017 66.84 2.04 8.38
N GLU A 1018 67.84 2.54 9.06
CA GLU A 1018 68.45 1.84 10.19
C GLU A 1018 67.97 2.45 11.50
N HIS A 1019 67.47 1.60 12.39
CA HIS A 1019 67.00 1.96 13.72
C HIS A 1019 68.03 1.55 14.77
N TRP A 1020 68.34 2.48 15.69
CA TRP A 1020 69.27 2.29 16.79
C TRP A 1020 68.60 2.68 18.11
N GLY A 1021 68.97 2.02 19.20
CA GLY A 1021 68.52 2.34 20.56
C GLY A 1021 69.59 2.00 21.60
N THR A 1022 69.41 2.43 22.86
CA THR A 1022 70.28 2.04 23.98
C THR A 1022 69.46 1.81 25.25
N THR A 1023 69.74 0.74 25.98
CA THR A 1023 68.99 0.35 27.18
C THR A 1023 69.53 1.05 28.44
N ARG A 1024 68.80 2.07 28.93
CA ARG A 1024 69.18 2.89 30.10
C ARG A 1024 69.01 2.16 31.44
N HIS A 1025 67.79 1.79 31.82
CA HIS A 1025 67.47 1.25 33.15
C HIS A 1025 67.30 -0.27 33.11
N VAL A 1026 68.42 -1.01 33.08
CA VAL A 1026 68.41 -2.49 32.98
C VAL A 1026 68.55 -3.20 34.34
N ALA A 1027 68.88 -2.51 35.43
CA ALA A 1027 69.00 -3.16 36.73
C ALA A 1027 67.65 -3.65 37.33
N SER A 1028 66.50 -3.33 36.72
CA SER A 1028 65.17 -3.67 37.24
C SER A 1028 64.21 -4.23 36.18
N MET A 1029 64.70 -4.81 35.08
CA MET A 1029 63.85 -5.23 33.96
C MET A 1029 63.47 -6.72 33.98
N ASP A 1030 62.17 -6.96 33.87
CA ASP A 1030 61.54 -8.25 33.64
C ASP A 1030 61.71 -8.65 32.16
N MET A 1031 62.33 -9.81 31.90
CA MET A 1031 62.65 -10.32 30.57
C MET A 1031 61.43 -10.72 29.72
N SER A 1032 60.22 -10.51 30.25
CA SER A 1032 58.94 -10.77 29.58
C SER A 1032 58.36 -9.57 28.82
N ARG A 1033 59.01 -8.39 28.86
CA ARG A 1033 58.52 -7.15 28.21
C ARG A 1033 59.12 -6.92 26.81
N ASN A 1034 58.30 -6.32 25.93
CA ASN A 1034 58.71 -5.87 24.60
C ASN A 1034 59.85 -4.85 24.67
N VAL A 1035 60.88 -5.05 23.86
CA VAL A 1035 62.01 -4.10 23.68
C VAL A 1035 61.52 -2.71 23.23
N TRP A 1036 60.34 -2.64 22.59
CA TRP A 1036 59.75 -1.43 21.99
C TRP A 1036 58.82 -0.63 22.93
N ASP A 1037 58.49 -1.14 24.13
CA ASP A 1037 57.61 -0.46 25.10
C ASP A 1037 58.34 0.56 26.00
N LEU A 1038 59.65 0.75 25.78
CA LEU A 1038 60.40 1.77 26.48
C LEU A 1038 60.19 3.10 25.76
N SER A 1039 59.54 4.06 26.44
CA SER A 1039 59.55 5.46 26.03
C SER A 1039 61.00 5.96 26.04
N LEU A 1040 61.68 5.77 24.92
CA LEU A 1040 62.97 6.37 24.65
C LEU A 1040 62.71 7.85 24.39
N ASP A 1041 63.30 8.70 25.21
CA ASP A 1041 63.32 10.15 24.97
C ASP A 1041 63.74 10.39 23.51
N ASN A 1042 62.85 11.03 22.77
CA ASN A 1042 62.97 11.40 21.37
C ASN A 1042 64.37 11.92 21.04
N HIS A 1043 65.13 11.15 20.27
CA HIS A 1043 66.16 11.73 19.40
C HIS A 1043 66.02 11.17 17.99
N ASP A 1044 65.66 12.10 17.11
CA ASP A 1044 65.48 11.95 15.68
C ASP A 1044 66.74 11.37 15.02
N TRP A 1045 66.58 10.30 14.25
CA TRP A 1045 67.67 9.79 13.42
C TRP A 1045 67.27 9.63 11.96
N GLU A 1046 68.28 9.91 11.16
CA GLU A 1046 68.11 10.89 10.10
C GLU A 1046 69.37 10.73 9.24
N GLY A 1047 69.31 10.01 8.10
CA GLY A 1047 70.53 9.79 7.30
C GLY A 1047 70.51 8.62 6.31
N ASN A 1048 71.72 8.14 5.99
CA ASN A 1048 72.02 6.86 5.33
C ASN A 1048 73.23 6.25 6.05
N ALA A 1049 73.13 4.98 6.48
CA ALA A 1049 74.02 4.43 7.50
C ALA A 1049 75.40 3.98 7.01
N SER A 1050 75.60 3.79 5.70
CA SER A 1050 76.86 3.28 5.15
C SER A 1050 78.08 4.18 5.39
N ASN A 1051 77.90 5.42 5.86
CA ASN A 1051 78.97 6.39 6.12
C ASN A 1051 79.18 6.67 7.61
N LEU A 1052 78.44 6.00 8.50
CA LEU A 1052 78.39 6.28 9.95
C LEU A 1052 78.89 5.09 10.79
N VAL A 1053 78.86 3.90 10.21
CA VAL A 1053 79.30 2.62 10.81
C VAL A 1053 79.96 1.81 9.70
N GLY A 1054 81.06 1.12 10.00
CA GLY A 1054 81.78 0.26 9.07
C GLY A 1054 82.05 -1.12 9.69
N PRO A 1055 82.49 -2.11 8.90
CA PRO A 1055 82.98 -3.37 9.46
C PRO A 1055 84.11 -3.08 10.44
N CYS A 1056 84.08 -3.75 11.60
CA CYS A 1056 85.16 -3.65 12.58
C CYS A 1056 86.49 -4.06 11.92
N ARG A 1057 87.58 -3.32 12.20
CA ARG A 1057 88.86 -3.45 11.48
C ARG A 1057 89.38 -4.89 11.46
N LYS A 1058 89.14 -5.69 12.51
CA LYS A 1058 89.65 -7.07 12.58
C LYS A 1058 88.62 -8.18 12.30
N ASN A 1059 87.33 -7.87 12.27
CA ASN A 1059 86.31 -8.89 12.02
C ASN A 1059 85.19 -8.34 11.11
N PRO A 1060 85.24 -8.62 9.79
CA PRO A 1060 84.37 -7.98 8.80
C PRO A 1060 82.89 -8.39 8.91
N HIS A 1061 82.57 -9.34 9.80
CA HIS A 1061 81.21 -9.78 10.09
C HIS A 1061 80.53 -9.01 11.24
N LEU A 1062 81.20 -7.99 11.84
CA LEU A 1062 80.72 -7.20 12.99
C LEU A 1062 80.80 -5.69 12.71
N TRP A 1063 80.00 -4.89 13.42
CA TRP A 1063 79.78 -3.46 13.14
C TRP A 1063 80.44 -2.51 14.15
N CYS A 1064 81.19 -1.51 13.66
CA CYS A 1064 81.92 -0.52 14.45
C CYS A 1064 81.70 0.93 13.98
N TRP A 1065 81.45 1.83 14.93
CA TRP A 1065 81.01 3.23 14.70
C TRP A 1065 82.07 4.19 14.12
N HIS A 1066 81.60 5.31 13.55
CA HIS A 1066 82.41 6.45 13.12
C HIS A 1066 81.92 7.73 13.83
N LEU A 1067 82.84 8.53 14.38
CA LEU A 1067 82.54 9.46 15.48
C LEU A 1067 81.96 10.84 15.12
N SER A 1068 81.93 11.26 13.84
CA SER A 1068 81.82 12.70 13.51
C SER A 1068 80.98 13.04 12.27
N LEU A 1069 79.68 13.31 12.44
CA LEU A 1069 78.83 13.98 11.45
C LEU A 1069 77.76 14.87 12.15
N PRO A 1070 77.36 16.04 11.59
CA PRO A 1070 76.37 16.93 12.19
C PRO A 1070 74.96 16.32 12.32
N ARG A 1071 74.10 16.95 13.14
CA ARG A 1071 72.85 16.38 13.70
C ARG A 1071 71.53 16.84 13.06
N SER A 1072 71.56 17.53 11.92
CA SER A 1072 70.34 18.05 11.25
C SER A 1072 70.63 18.45 9.80
N GLN A 1073 70.41 17.54 8.85
CA GLN A 1073 70.84 17.61 7.44
C GLN A 1073 70.13 16.59 6.50
N ARG A 1074 69.27 15.69 7.01
CA ARG A 1074 68.92 14.40 6.37
C ARG A 1074 67.40 14.05 6.54
N PRO A 1075 66.87 12.88 6.07
CA PRO A 1075 65.44 12.51 6.15
C PRO A 1075 65.09 11.56 7.33
N VAL A 1076 63.85 11.59 7.87
CA VAL A 1076 63.46 11.07 9.22
C VAL A 1076 62.09 10.34 9.27
N ILE A 1077 61.79 9.59 10.35
CA ILE A 1077 60.44 9.05 10.72
C ILE A 1077 59.78 10.01 11.73
N PRO A 1078 58.46 10.28 11.67
CA PRO A 1078 57.77 11.08 12.70
C PRO A 1078 58.06 10.55 14.12
N PRO A 1079 58.42 11.40 15.10
CA PRO A 1079 59.00 10.97 16.36
C PRO A 1079 58.06 10.09 17.20
N GLY A 1080 58.64 9.12 17.92
CA GLY A 1080 57.91 8.16 18.76
C GLY A 1080 57.32 6.95 18.03
N LEU A 1081 57.62 6.73 16.74
CA LEU A 1081 57.12 5.58 15.96
C LEU A 1081 58.23 4.67 15.43
N GLY A 1082 57.99 3.35 15.44
CA GLY A 1082 58.90 2.34 14.90
C GLY A 1082 58.64 2.05 13.41
N CYS A 1083 59.68 1.68 12.67
CA CYS A 1083 59.59 1.28 11.25
C CYS A 1083 58.54 0.18 10.99
N VAL A 1084 58.46 -0.83 11.86
CA VAL A 1084 57.50 -1.93 11.75
C VAL A 1084 56.05 -1.44 11.92
N ASP A 1085 55.78 -0.62 12.95
CA ASP A 1085 54.44 -0.04 13.16
C ASP A 1085 54.07 0.90 12.00
N TYR A 1086 55.01 1.70 11.49
CA TYR A 1086 54.77 2.56 10.32
C TYR A 1086 54.45 1.76 9.04
N GLY A 1087 55.21 0.69 8.76
CA GLY A 1087 54.94 -0.19 7.62
C GLY A 1087 53.62 -0.97 7.74
N MET A 1088 53.27 -1.39 8.95
CA MET A 1088 51.95 -1.96 9.25
C MET A 1088 50.83 -0.95 9.01
N ARG A 1089 50.99 0.31 9.44
CA ARG A 1089 50.03 1.41 9.19
C ARG A 1089 49.86 1.70 7.70
N ILE A 1090 50.93 1.66 6.91
CA ILE A 1090 50.86 1.82 5.44
C ILE A 1090 49.99 0.72 4.83
N GLY A 1091 50.29 -0.55 5.14
CA GLY A 1091 49.49 -1.68 4.64
C GLY A 1091 48.03 -1.59 5.05
N GLN A 1092 47.76 -1.21 6.30
CA GLN A 1092 46.39 -1.04 6.82
C GLN A 1092 45.65 0.17 6.21
N THR A 1093 46.38 1.21 5.81
CA THR A 1093 45.79 2.35 5.08
C THR A 1093 45.48 1.97 3.64
N MET A 1094 46.36 1.19 2.98
CA MET A 1094 46.11 0.67 1.63
C MET A 1094 44.92 -0.28 1.59
N SER A 1095 44.82 -1.20 2.55
CA SER A 1095 43.66 -2.10 2.65
C SER A 1095 42.37 -1.34 3.01
N PHE A 1096 42.43 -0.30 3.85
CA PHE A 1096 41.28 0.56 4.14
C PHE A 1096 40.74 1.23 2.87
N VAL A 1097 41.62 1.80 2.04
CA VAL A 1097 41.23 2.36 0.72
C VAL A 1097 40.61 1.29 -0.16
N THR A 1098 41.22 0.09 -0.19
CA THR A 1098 40.69 -1.03 -0.98
C THR A 1098 39.29 -1.44 -0.52
N ILE A 1099 39.03 -1.48 0.79
CA ILE A 1099 37.71 -1.80 1.35
C ILE A 1099 36.71 -0.68 1.04
N MET A 1100 36.98 0.56 1.48
CA MET A 1100 36.05 1.70 1.32
C MET A 1100 35.64 1.91 -0.15
N PHE A 1101 36.63 1.96 -1.06
CA PHE A 1101 36.36 2.19 -2.47
C PHE A 1101 35.78 0.94 -3.15
N GLY A 1102 36.29 -0.24 -2.81
CA GLY A 1102 35.78 -1.52 -3.34
C GLY A 1102 34.34 -1.82 -2.93
N GLU A 1103 33.94 -1.45 -1.72
CA GLU A 1103 32.57 -1.55 -1.23
C GLU A 1103 31.62 -0.68 -2.04
N VAL A 1104 31.94 0.61 -2.26
CA VAL A 1104 31.09 1.50 -3.06
C VAL A 1104 31.03 1.09 -4.52
N LEU A 1105 32.16 0.70 -5.13
CA LEU A 1105 32.14 0.13 -6.48
C LEU A 1105 31.26 -1.14 -6.55
N SER A 1106 31.29 -1.97 -5.51
CA SER A 1106 30.51 -3.21 -5.47
C SER A 1106 29.01 -2.96 -5.24
N ILE A 1107 28.60 -1.81 -4.67
CA ILE A 1107 27.18 -1.39 -4.65
C ILE A 1107 26.62 -1.39 -6.08
N MET A 1108 27.43 -1.04 -7.10
CA MET A 1108 27.00 -1.07 -8.51
C MET A 1108 26.61 -2.46 -9.00
N CYS A 1109 27.36 -3.49 -8.59
CA CYS A 1109 27.06 -4.88 -8.92
C CYS A 1109 25.80 -5.37 -8.20
N PHE A 1110 25.49 -4.83 -7.03
CA PHE A 1110 24.30 -5.21 -6.27
C PHE A 1110 23.02 -4.49 -6.74
N ARG A 1111 23.11 -3.23 -7.17
CA ARG A 1111 21.94 -2.40 -7.54
C ARG A 1111 21.24 -2.83 -8.84
N THR A 1112 21.97 -3.31 -9.84
CA THR A 1112 21.40 -3.73 -11.13
C THR A 1112 21.79 -5.15 -11.53
N GLU A 1113 20.86 -5.84 -12.17
CA GLU A 1113 21.17 -7.09 -12.88
C GLU A 1113 21.88 -6.82 -14.21
N ARG A 1114 21.91 -5.59 -14.73
CA ARG A 1114 22.59 -5.23 -16.00
C ARG A 1114 24.11 -5.20 -15.85
N PHE A 1115 24.83 -5.12 -16.97
CA PHE A 1115 26.29 -4.96 -16.96
C PHE A 1115 26.69 -3.61 -16.34
N ILE A 1116 27.76 -3.60 -15.54
CA ILE A 1116 28.15 -2.47 -14.69
C ILE A 1116 28.31 -1.14 -15.44
N LEU A 1117 28.94 -1.14 -16.63
CA LEU A 1117 29.21 0.08 -17.39
C LEU A 1117 27.94 0.75 -17.94
N ARG A 1118 26.89 -0.03 -18.23
CA ARG A 1118 25.63 0.52 -18.74
C ARG A 1118 24.79 1.18 -17.64
N ALA A 1119 25.06 0.84 -16.38
CA ALA A 1119 24.30 1.34 -15.23
C ALA A 1119 25.03 2.46 -14.46
N LEU A 1120 26.20 2.90 -14.96
CA LEU A 1120 27.09 3.79 -14.23
C LEU A 1120 26.44 5.15 -13.92
N LEU A 1121 25.76 5.73 -14.91
CA LEU A 1121 25.19 7.08 -14.84
C LEU A 1121 23.67 7.10 -14.64
N ASP A 1122 23.04 5.94 -14.43
CA ASP A 1122 21.57 5.83 -14.39
C ASP A 1122 20.94 6.42 -13.11
N ASN A 1123 21.67 6.50 -11.99
CA ASN A 1123 21.13 7.03 -10.72
C ASN A 1123 22.01 8.16 -10.17
N PRO A 1124 21.49 9.41 -10.10
CA PRO A 1124 22.25 10.56 -9.61
C PRO A 1124 22.61 10.43 -8.12
N TRP A 1125 21.80 9.77 -7.30
CA TRP A 1125 22.08 9.56 -5.87
C TRP A 1125 23.27 8.65 -5.63
N TYR A 1126 23.45 7.65 -6.50
CA TYR A 1126 24.66 6.81 -6.47
C TYR A 1126 25.90 7.61 -6.87
N ASN A 1127 25.81 8.42 -7.92
CA ASN A 1127 26.95 9.26 -8.36
C ASN A 1127 27.37 10.25 -7.27
N LEU A 1128 26.40 10.89 -6.62
CA LEU A 1128 26.64 11.75 -5.46
C LEU A 1128 27.35 10.96 -4.34
N THR A 1129 26.85 9.77 -4.03
CA THR A 1129 27.44 8.90 -3.01
C THR A 1129 28.89 8.52 -3.33
N LEU A 1130 29.17 8.19 -4.58
CA LEU A 1130 30.52 7.85 -5.04
C LEU A 1130 31.47 9.03 -4.85
N VAL A 1131 31.06 10.23 -5.28
CA VAL A 1131 31.86 11.46 -5.11
C VAL A 1131 32.06 11.79 -3.63
N CYS A 1132 30.99 11.76 -2.83
CA CYS A 1132 31.08 12.02 -1.39
C CYS A 1132 31.99 11.01 -0.68
N ASN A 1133 31.92 9.71 -1.02
CA ASN A 1133 32.79 8.73 -0.36
C ASN A 1133 34.25 8.90 -0.76
N VAL A 1134 34.53 9.23 -2.03
CA VAL A 1134 35.90 9.56 -2.46
C VAL A 1134 36.40 10.79 -1.68
N LEU A 1135 35.62 11.87 -1.59
CA LEU A 1135 36.00 13.05 -0.82
C LEU A 1135 36.27 12.72 0.65
N VAL A 1136 35.38 11.98 1.31
CA VAL A 1136 35.56 11.54 2.71
C VAL A 1136 36.83 10.70 2.84
N MET A 1137 37.07 9.73 1.96
CA MET A 1137 38.28 8.92 1.97
C MET A 1137 39.56 9.78 1.88
N PHE A 1138 39.60 10.77 0.97
CA PHE A 1138 40.73 11.70 0.89
C PHE A 1138 40.86 12.55 2.16
N THR A 1139 39.76 13.06 2.71
CA THR A 1139 39.78 13.84 3.96
C THR A 1139 40.32 13.00 5.13
N LEU A 1140 39.92 11.75 5.27
CA LEU A 1140 40.35 10.88 6.38
C LEU A 1140 41.84 10.54 6.33
N ILE A 1141 42.42 10.42 5.13
CA ILE A 1141 43.82 9.99 4.94
C ILE A 1141 44.78 11.18 4.95
N TYR A 1142 44.37 12.33 4.40
CA TYR A 1142 45.28 13.45 4.17
C TYR A 1142 45.07 14.63 5.14
N MET A 1143 43.98 14.66 5.92
CA MET A 1143 43.81 15.68 6.97
C MET A 1143 44.55 15.24 8.24
N PRO A 1144 45.59 15.97 8.70
CA PRO A 1144 46.49 15.51 9.77
C PRO A 1144 45.76 15.10 11.06
N ALA A 1145 44.83 15.92 11.54
CA ALA A 1145 44.08 15.65 12.77
C ALA A 1145 43.26 14.35 12.71
N LEU A 1146 42.68 14.02 11.55
CA LEU A 1146 41.89 12.80 11.37
C LEU A 1146 42.77 11.59 11.10
N ALA A 1147 43.84 11.77 10.31
CA ALA A 1147 44.83 10.73 10.05
C ALA A 1147 45.50 10.27 11.35
N ASP A 1148 45.88 11.19 12.23
CA ASP A 1148 46.48 10.87 13.53
C ASP A 1148 45.49 10.15 14.46
N ALA A 1149 44.24 10.63 14.53
CA ALA A 1149 43.19 10.01 15.35
C ALA A 1149 42.85 8.58 14.92
N LEU A 1150 42.87 8.32 13.60
CA LEU A 1150 42.60 7.00 13.01
C LEU A 1150 43.86 6.16 12.81
N GLN A 1151 45.03 6.75 13.07
CA GLN A 1151 46.35 6.15 12.89
C GLN A 1151 46.63 5.75 11.43
N PHE A 1152 46.14 6.54 10.47
CA PHE A 1152 46.43 6.40 9.05
C PHE A 1152 47.76 7.05 8.67
N VAL A 1153 48.34 6.56 7.57
CA VAL A 1153 49.55 7.14 6.97
C VAL A 1153 49.20 7.64 5.57
N PRO A 1154 49.54 8.90 5.23
CA PRO A 1154 49.24 9.44 3.90
C PRO A 1154 49.93 8.60 2.82
N LEU A 1155 49.16 8.19 1.82
CA LEU A 1155 49.66 7.33 0.75
C LEU A 1155 50.28 8.17 -0.39
N THR A 1156 51.38 7.68 -0.95
CA THR A 1156 51.93 8.23 -2.20
C THR A 1156 50.99 7.89 -3.37
N PRO A 1157 51.03 8.67 -4.48
CA PRO A 1157 50.20 8.39 -5.66
C PRO A 1157 50.36 6.97 -6.21
N SER A 1158 51.57 6.38 -6.16
CA SER A 1158 51.83 5.01 -6.60
C SER A 1158 51.19 3.96 -5.67
N ARG A 1159 51.23 4.16 -4.35
CA ARG A 1159 50.58 3.25 -3.40
C ARG A 1159 49.05 3.38 -3.45
N LEU A 1160 48.56 4.60 -3.64
CA LEU A 1160 47.13 4.86 -3.82
C LEU A 1160 46.61 4.20 -5.11
N SER A 1161 47.34 4.28 -6.22
CA SER A 1161 46.93 3.65 -7.48
C SER A 1161 46.87 2.12 -7.38
N VAL A 1162 47.81 1.49 -6.67
CA VAL A 1162 47.76 0.04 -6.38
C VAL A 1162 46.53 -0.31 -5.54
N ALA A 1163 46.26 0.44 -4.47
CA ALA A 1163 45.10 0.19 -3.62
C ALA A 1163 43.76 0.32 -4.39
N ILE A 1164 43.66 1.32 -5.29
CA ILE A 1164 42.52 1.52 -6.18
C ILE A 1164 42.42 0.39 -7.22
N ALA A 1165 43.53 -0.06 -7.80
CA ALA A 1165 43.54 -1.16 -8.75
C ALA A 1165 43.00 -2.46 -8.12
N CYS A 1166 43.36 -2.74 -6.86
CA CYS A 1166 42.77 -3.84 -6.11
C CYS A 1166 41.23 -3.71 -6.00
N SER A 1167 40.71 -2.52 -5.71
CA SER A 1167 39.24 -2.28 -5.66
C SER A 1167 38.56 -2.52 -7.01
N VAL A 1168 39.20 -2.16 -8.12
CA VAL A 1168 38.68 -2.42 -9.47
C VAL A 1168 38.65 -3.92 -9.77
N VAL A 1169 39.70 -4.66 -9.39
CA VAL A 1169 39.72 -6.14 -9.53
C VAL A 1169 38.57 -6.78 -8.76
N LEU A 1170 38.28 -6.32 -7.55
CA LEU A 1170 37.13 -6.79 -6.77
C LEU A 1170 35.80 -6.57 -7.53
N ALA A 1171 35.60 -5.40 -8.11
CA ALA A 1171 34.40 -5.10 -8.89
C ALA A 1171 34.27 -6.01 -10.13
N VAL A 1172 35.38 -6.29 -10.83
CA VAL A 1172 35.41 -7.21 -11.98
C VAL A 1172 35.04 -8.64 -11.57
N LEU A 1173 35.64 -9.17 -10.50
CA LEU A 1173 35.33 -10.51 -9.98
C LEU A 1173 33.86 -10.64 -9.61
N HIS A 1174 33.29 -9.59 -9.01
CA HIS A 1174 31.88 -9.59 -8.63
C HIS A 1174 30.95 -9.51 -9.85
N GLU A 1175 31.30 -8.77 -10.90
CA GLU A 1175 30.54 -8.74 -12.15
C GLU A 1175 30.55 -10.10 -12.87
N LEU A 1176 31.66 -10.84 -12.82
CA LEU A 1176 31.75 -12.21 -13.33
C LEU A 1176 30.84 -13.17 -12.55
N ALA A 1177 30.84 -13.09 -11.22
CA ALA A 1177 29.91 -13.86 -10.38
C ALA A 1177 28.43 -13.54 -10.71
N LYS A 1178 28.13 -12.26 -10.93
CA LYS A 1178 26.79 -11.79 -11.33
C LYS A 1178 26.38 -12.31 -12.70
N ALA A 1179 27.30 -12.40 -13.66
CA ALA A 1179 27.02 -13.01 -14.96
C ALA A 1179 26.60 -14.48 -14.82
N GLY A 1180 27.26 -15.23 -13.94
CA GLY A 1180 26.87 -16.60 -13.58
C GLY A 1180 25.48 -16.68 -12.94
N TYR A 1181 25.10 -15.71 -12.08
CA TYR A 1181 23.76 -15.62 -11.52
C TYR A 1181 22.69 -15.37 -12.60
N ARG A 1182 22.92 -14.44 -13.53
CA ARG A 1182 21.99 -14.13 -14.63
C ARG A 1182 21.63 -15.36 -15.46
N ALA A 1183 22.65 -16.08 -15.93
CA ALA A 1183 22.48 -17.31 -16.72
C ALA A 1183 21.66 -18.39 -15.98
N ARG A 1184 21.74 -18.39 -14.64
CA ARG A 1184 21.07 -19.35 -13.74
C ARG A 1184 19.72 -18.86 -13.19
N GLN A 1185 19.24 -17.68 -13.61
CA GLN A 1185 17.98 -17.07 -13.16
C GLN A 1185 16.98 -16.87 -14.31
N GLU A 1186 17.45 -16.52 -15.50
CA GLU A 1186 16.62 -16.30 -16.69
C GLU A 1186 15.67 -17.46 -17.05
N PRO A 1187 16.11 -18.74 -17.11
CA PRO A 1187 15.21 -19.86 -17.40
C PRO A 1187 14.14 -20.05 -16.31
N ILE A 1188 14.45 -19.72 -15.06
CA ILE A 1188 13.51 -19.82 -13.94
C ILE A 1188 12.48 -18.69 -13.99
N ASN A 1189 12.92 -17.46 -14.27
CA ASN A 1189 12.01 -16.34 -14.45
C ASN A 1189 11.08 -16.58 -15.65
N ALA A 1190 11.59 -17.18 -16.74
CA ALA A 1190 10.77 -17.62 -17.86
C ALA A 1190 9.76 -18.70 -17.45
N ALA A 1191 10.19 -19.70 -16.66
CA ALA A 1191 9.30 -20.74 -16.13
C ALA A 1191 8.24 -20.19 -15.16
N LEU A 1192 8.59 -19.22 -14.30
CA LEU A 1192 7.65 -18.55 -13.39
C LEU A 1192 6.68 -17.64 -14.13
N ARG A 1193 7.11 -16.93 -15.17
CA ARG A 1193 6.21 -16.18 -16.06
C ARG A 1193 5.24 -17.13 -16.75
N LYS A 1194 5.73 -18.26 -17.27
CA LYS A 1194 4.89 -19.30 -17.85
C LYS A 1194 3.93 -19.88 -16.81
N LYS A 1195 4.37 -20.16 -15.58
CA LYS A 1195 3.53 -20.64 -14.48
C LYS A 1195 2.51 -19.60 -14.02
N ALA A 1196 2.84 -18.31 -14.03
CA ALA A 1196 1.90 -17.22 -13.73
C ALA A 1196 0.83 -17.12 -14.82
N LEU A 1197 1.23 -17.17 -16.10
CA LEU A 1197 0.33 -17.26 -17.26
C LEU A 1197 -0.56 -18.53 -17.24
N VAL A 1198 -0.01 -19.64 -16.75
CA VAL A 1198 -0.69 -20.92 -16.53
C VAL A 1198 -1.51 -20.93 -15.23
N LEU A 1199 -1.23 -20.11 -14.23
CA LEU A 1199 -2.13 -19.96 -13.07
C LEU A 1199 -3.29 -19.02 -13.40
N SER A 1200 -3.05 -18.03 -14.27
CA SER A 1200 -4.10 -17.20 -14.86
C SER A 1200 -4.92 -17.93 -15.93
N GLY A 1201 -4.34 -18.91 -16.64
CA GLY A 1201 -4.98 -19.63 -17.75
C GLY A 1201 -5.30 -21.13 -17.52
N ALA A 1202 -4.46 -21.86 -16.80
CA ALA A 1202 -4.50 -23.32 -16.64
C ALA A 1202 -5.15 -23.84 -15.35
N ARG A 1203 -6.04 -23.03 -14.76
CA ARG A 1203 -7.22 -23.64 -14.13
C ARG A 1203 -8.31 -24.07 -15.13
N ARG A 1204 -8.20 -23.86 -16.46
CA ARG A 1204 -8.98 -24.65 -17.45
C ARG A 1204 -8.42 -26.08 -17.61
N ALA A 1205 -7.10 -26.26 -17.50
CA ALA A 1205 -6.44 -27.53 -17.83
C ALA A 1205 -6.78 -28.68 -16.86
N SER A 1206 -6.55 -28.52 -15.55
CA SER A 1206 -6.87 -29.56 -14.56
C SER A 1206 -8.38 -29.81 -14.39
N PHE A 1207 -9.21 -29.03 -15.07
CA PHE A 1207 -10.67 -29.18 -15.11
C PHE A 1207 -11.12 -30.06 -16.30
N GLN A 1208 -10.31 -30.21 -17.35
CA GLN A 1208 -10.59 -31.15 -18.45
C GLN A 1208 -10.10 -32.58 -18.20
N GLU A 1209 -9.26 -32.81 -17.18
CA GLU A 1209 -8.88 -34.17 -16.74
C GLU A 1209 -9.69 -34.69 -15.53
N GLN A 1210 -10.52 -33.84 -14.92
CA GLN A 1210 -11.41 -34.20 -13.80
C GLN A 1210 -12.92 -34.11 -14.13
N VAL A 1211 -13.26 -33.70 -15.37
CA VAL A 1211 -14.56 -33.96 -16.03
C VAL A 1211 -14.31 -35.11 -16.99
#